data_AF-A0A6A4JTG0-F1
#
_entry.id   AF-A0A6A4JTG0-F1
#
_cell.length_a   1.000
_cell.length_b   1.000
_cell.length_c   1.000
_cell.angle_alpha   90.00
_cell.angle_beta   90.00
_cell.angle_gamma   90.00
#
_symmetry.space_group_name_H-M   'P 1'
#
loop_
_entity.id
_entity.type
_entity.pdbx_description
1 polymer ?
#
loop_
_entity_poly.entity_id
_entity_poly.type
_entity_poly.pdbx_seq_one_letter_code
_entity_poly.pdbx_strand_id
1 'polypeptide(L)'
;MFDNELKKTEDERLLEDVQALEMDWELARGPPPELTVFCDHSCSYDVVLETSRLSRLLQETSKDPIPEESRLIQDGRPGELTGDSHLVSTRGSFVEVSLRNHSPRCSSNLGLQEKEYECPYRDCGKRYAKASHLRAHLRRHTGEKPFTCSWLGCPWKFSRSDELARHMRSHSGLKPYVCTFCLKRFARSDHLGKHSKVHKRKALRIAFSTQVNMWKVLNSPCTRRAFSQRHLSNQMKQRHKMDVQDFKEGSEIEGFIVKQVEEIPEFKITMMKLKHERTGCEHLHLARDDPNNVFSVGFRTTPTDSTGVPHILEHSVLCGSKKYPCRDPFFKMLNRSMATFMNAMTAPDCTFYPFSTQNRTDYMNLMSVYMDAVYRPLLREMDFRQEGWRLEHDKVEDPKSPIILKGVVYNEMKGVFSDNRYVFHEALLNNLMPSHTYGVVSGGDPLDIPNLTYKNFKAFHQKYYHPSNCSIYSYGNFPLADTLGFINSEYLAKHPDVKTDYSKGSEVPSEPRWKSEIRKHVTCRPDPMAPDPAKQSTITIATLCNDIREIQETFEMQVLGELLVGGPNSSFYKTLVEPNIGAGYSPVTGYDPSTRDTVFAVGLSAVNPADFDKIVEIYHSTLNKVIEEGFEEDNINGILHNIELNTKHQSASFGLGLLFNLISVWNHNGDVAKAMQVNSKVEVLKKKMAENPRYLQDLVKRHLVDTNHRLVITMSPDEKYLEKLADKEKTNLEKKLKVLTPESKKEIFDFGLKLKKDQDTKQNVDVLPTLKVSDLSKDVERTPLNTVILKKVPIQLCNVPTNGVTYIRGVINTSRLPEEAKQYLPIFCSVITRMGTEQLDFKEFDKKVQLKTGGLSISSHIAGNIFDNKLYEDAIIFSSMSLNRNVKDMMALWSQIFNEVSYKDTHRFETLVKMIADGAIQSIASSGHHYAMSKAASFTSRRSARQELQGGLEYVETMKSLSSSKDLSKVLDIIKTIGDAVLNKNYLRIAVNTDSDAALGDVGQFLTSINGECVKGMEKSEESGSFKSQDFFYEMPFQVSYVGKSLPTTPYVSNNHPALRVAAKLLSSQYLLPTVREKGGAYGAGASLAPSGTFSFYSYRDPQPQNTLKTFESCKDWLASGSNYSERDIEEAKLGVFQAIDSPTSPGDKGLQSFLYGVSDDILMKHRRQIMRVTKEDIQKVSQLLDSPIIGTCVIGPKSS
;
A
#
# COMPACT_ATOMS: atom_id res chain seq x y z
N MET A 1 -59.01 42.57 -2.66
CA MET A 1 -60.20 42.04 -1.98
C MET A 1 -59.99 40.52 -2.00
N PHE A 2 -59.51 39.91 -0.91
CA PHE A 2 -60.17 39.69 0.40
C PHE A 2 -61.27 38.63 0.34
N ASP A 3 -61.37 37.87 1.45
CA ASP A 3 -62.30 36.80 1.81
C ASP A 3 -61.94 35.34 1.38
N ASN A 4 -62.10 34.30 2.23
CA ASN A 4 -62.18 34.28 3.70
C ASN A 4 -61.97 32.85 4.32
N GLU A 5 -62.04 32.78 5.66
CA GLU A 5 -62.38 31.62 6.54
C GLU A 5 -61.45 30.39 6.74
N LEU A 6 -60.80 30.39 7.92
CA LEU A 6 -60.92 29.39 9.02
C LEU A 6 -60.86 27.87 8.77
N LYS A 7 -59.82 27.21 9.34
CA LYS A 7 -59.98 26.26 10.49
C LYS A 7 -58.64 25.91 11.18
N LYS A 8 -58.72 25.21 12.32
CA LYS A 8 -57.63 24.86 13.28
C LYS A 8 -57.03 23.46 13.04
N THR A 9 -56.11 23.05 13.94
CA THR A 9 -55.39 21.76 14.10
C THR A 9 -54.12 21.63 13.24
N GLU A 10 -53.04 20.96 13.67
CA GLU A 10 -52.98 19.88 14.70
C GLU A 10 -51.75 19.90 15.67
N ASP A 11 -50.79 20.82 15.52
CA ASP A 11 -49.47 20.76 16.20
C ASP A 11 -49.43 21.00 17.73
N GLU A 12 -50.47 21.56 18.35
CA GLU A 12 -50.48 21.87 19.81
C GLU A 12 -50.84 20.66 20.70
N ARG A 13 -50.55 19.43 20.26
CA ARG A 13 -51.04 18.20 20.94
C ARG A 13 -50.08 17.03 21.07
N LEU A 14 -48.77 17.24 20.85
CA LEU A 14 -47.73 16.21 20.95
C LEU A 14 -46.56 16.59 21.89
N LEU A 15 -46.85 17.38 22.93
CA LEU A 15 -45.85 17.89 23.88
C LEU A 15 -46.16 17.60 25.36
N GLU A 16 -47.21 16.82 25.66
CA GLU A 16 -47.58 16.45 27.05
C GLU A 16 -47.51 14.92 27.31
N ASP A 17 -47.59 14.06 26.28
CA ASP A 17 -47.66 12.58 26.41
C ASP A 17 -46.30 11.85 26.57
N VAL A 18 -45.31 12.46 27.22
CA VAL A 18 -43.99 11.83 27.50
C VAL A 18 -43.55 11.97 28.97
N GLN A 19 -44.50 12.13 29.90
CA GLN A 19 -44.22 12.24 31.34
C GLN A 19 -45.08 11.35 32.25
N ALA A 20 -45.65 10.26 31.71
CA ALA A 20 -46.51 9.34 32.47
C ALA A 20 -46.26 7.85 32.15
N LEU A 21 -45.03 7.36 32.32
CA LEU A 21 -44.74 5.91 32.36
C LEU A 21 -43.51 5.50 33.21
N GLU A 22 -43.08 6.35 34.15
CA GLU A 22 -42.08 6.02 35.18
C GLU A 22 -42.72 6.05 36.58
N MET A 23 -43.52 5.04 36.94
CA MET A 23 -43.80 4.67 38.33
C MET A 23 -44.56 3.33 38.44
N ASP A 24 -43.83 2.22 38.32
CA ASP A 24 -44.10 1.00 39.13
C ASP A 24 -42.92 0.01 39.02
N TRP A 25 -42.93 -1.05 39.85
CA TRP A 25 -41.94 -2.16 39.90
C TRP A 25 -40.60 -1.97 40.64
N GLU A 26 -40.52 -1.10 41.65
CA GLU A 26 -39.48 -1.18 42.71
C GLU A 26 -39.89 -2.06 43.92
N LEU A 27 -40.78 -3.05 43.71
CA LEU A 27 -41.27 -3.98 44.75
C LEU A 27 -40.99 -5.47 44.42
N ALA A 28 -39.71 -5.81 44.29
CA ALA A 28 -39.27 -7.21 44.13
C ALA A 28 -37.88 -7.52 44.76
N ARG A 29 -37.62 -7.05 46.00
CA ARG A 29 -36.42 -7.48 46.75
C ARG A 29 -36.65 -8.81 47.46
N GLY A 30 -36.12 -9.90 46.91
CA GLY A 30 -35.93 -11.17 47.60
C GLY A 30 -34.42 -11.43 47.83
N PRO A 31 -33.96 -11.75 49.06
CA PRO A 31 -32.55 -12.02 49.31
C PRO A 31 -32.14 -13.43 48.86
N PRO A 32 -30.93 -13.64 48.32
CA PRO A 32 -30.34 -14.97 48.25
C PRO A 32 -29.96 -15.45 49.67
N PRO A 33 -30.28 -16.69 50.07
CA PRO A 33 -29.96 -17.21 51.39
C PRO A 33 -28.48 -17.63 51.53
N GLU A 34 -27.99 -17.65 52.77
CA GLU A 34 -26.63 -18.09 53.10
C GLU A 34 -26.50 -19.61 53.29
N LEU A 35 -25.28 -20.10 53.05
CA LEU A 35 -24.60 -21.23 53.72
C LEU A 35 -25.44 -22.28 54.48
N THR A 36 -25.28 -23.55 54.11
CA THR A 36 -24.44 -24.45 54.93
C THR A 36 -23.94 -25.72 54.21
N VAL A 37 -22.88 -26.27 54.79
CA VAL A 37 -22.14 -27.48 54.37
C VAL A 37 -22.92 -28.76 54.66
N PHE A 38 -22.76 -29.78 53.81
CA PHE A 38 -22.57 -31.15 54.30
C PHE A 38 -21.39 -31.82 53.59
N CYS A 39 -20.66 -32.65 54.33
CA CYS A 39 -19.49 -33.41 53.90
C CYS A 39 -19.91 -34.85 53.60
N ASP A 40 -19.18 -35.57 52.74
CA ASP A 40 -18.99 -37.00 52.95
C ASP A 40 -17.61 -37.49 52.47
N HIS A 41 -17.21 -38.66 52.95
CA HIS A 41 -15.81 -39.06 53.08
C HIS A 41 -15.27 -39.99 51.96
N SER A 42 -13.94 -39.92 51.82
CA SER A 42 -12.99 -40.97 51.42
C SER A 42 -13.49 -42.21 50.65
N CYS A 43 -12.77 -42.53 49.57
CA CYS A 43 -12.17 -43.85 49.48
C CYS A 43 -10.75 -43.75 48.91
N SER A 44 -9.76 -44.15 49.71
CA SER A 44 -8.39 -44.41 49.27
C SER A 44 -8.30 -45.77 48.56
N TYR A 45 -7.30 -45.94 47.69
CA TYR A 45 -6.53 -47.19 47.64
C TYR A 45 -5.17 -46.97 46.96
N ASP A 46 -4.09 -47.28 47.70
CA ASP A 46 -2.72 -47.30 47.21
C ASP A 46 -2.35 -48.69 46.64
N VAL A 47 -1.83 -48.72 45.42
CA VAL A 47 -0.83 -49.69 44.92
C VAL A 47 0.03 -48.93 43.89
N VAL A 48 1.29 -48.53 44.08
CA VAL A 48 2.50 -49.06 44.77
C VAL A 48 3.26 -50.09 43.92
N LEU A 49 4.52 -49.73 43.60
CA LEU A 49 5.52 -50.48 42.81
C LEU A 49 5.22 -50.62 41.29
N GLU A 50 6.21 -50.77 40.40
CA GLU A 50 7.67 -50.85 40.60
C GLU A 50 8.49 -50.03 39.57
N THR A 51 9.82 -50.04 39.71
CA THR A 51 10.76 -49.21 38.96
C THR A 51 11.62 -50.03 37.98
N SER A 52 12.54 -49.34 37.28
CA SER A 52 13.76 -49.92 36.68
C SER A 52 13.58 -50.64 35.31
N ARG A 53 14.60 -50.87 34.47
CA ARG A 53 15.93 -50.23 34.24
C ARG A 53 16.56 -50.83 32.97
N LEU A 54 17.53 -50.12 32.36
CA LEU A 54 18.52 -50.62 31.36
C LEU A 54 17.92 -51.11 30.01
N SER A 55 18.40 -50.87 28.79
CA SER A 55 19.61 -50.31 28.14
C SER A 55 20.53 -51.33 27.44
N ARG A 56 20.91 -50.99 26.19
CA ARG A 56 22.04 -51.49 25.36
C ARG A 56 21.85 -52.78 24.51
N LEU A 57 21.95 -52.54 23.19
CA LEU A 57 22.87 -53.16 22.20
C LEU A 57 23.07 -54.69 22.17
N LEU A 58 22.87 -55.25 20.96
CA LEU A 58 23.66 -56.35 20.39
C LEU A 58 23.94 -56.08 18.89
N GLN A 59 24.97 -56.73 18.33
CA GLN A 59 25.44 -56.62 16.95
C GLN A 59 25.39 -57.98 16.22
N GLU A 60 25.24 -57.92 14.89
CA GLU A 60 25.80 -58.80 13.84
C GLU A 60 25.67 -60.34 13.91
N THR A 61 25.31 -60.98 12.79
CA THR A 61 26.23 -61.79 11.93
C THR A 61 25.49 -62.61 10.83
N SER A 62 26.27 -63.18 9.88
CA SER A 62 25.94 -64.11 8.78
C SER A 62 25.27 -63.53 7.51
N LYS A 63 25.41 -64.10 6.29
CA LYS A 63 26.53 -64.67 5.47
C LYS A 63 25.95 -65.61 4.37
N ASP A 64 26.04 -65.20 3.10
CA ASP A 64 26.44 -65.95 1.87
C ASP A 64 25.73 -67.30 1.49
N PRO A 65 25.89 -67.91 0.26
CA PRO A 65 26.82 -67.60 -0.85
C PRO A 65 26.32 -67.73 -2.34
N ILE A 66 27.09 -67.12 -3.30
CA ILE A 66 27.70 -67.61 -4.59
C ILE A 66 26.90 -68.61 -5.49
N PRO A 67 26.81 -68.47 -6.86
CA PRO A 67 27.88 -68.30 -7.89
C PRO A 67 27.73 -67.07 -8.84
N GLU A 68 28.76 -66.48 -9.51
CA GLU A 68 29.77 -66.94 -10.53
C GLU A 68 29.20 -67.08 -11.98
N GLU A 69 29.90 -66.75 -13.09
CA GLU A 69 31.30 -66.28 -13.29
C GLU A 69 31.55 -65.43 -14.58
N SER A 70 32.78 -64.89 -14.67
CA SER A 70 33.63 -64.35 -15.76
C SER A 70 33.18 -64.14 -17.23
N ARG A 71 33.66 -63.01 -17.84
CA ARG A 71 34.74 -63.02 -18.87
C ARG A 71 35.25 -61.63 -19.31
N LEU A 72 36.52 -61.57 -19.71
CA LEU A 72 37.25 -60.41 -20.26
C LEU A 72 37.96 -60.79 -21.57
N ILE A 73 37.83 -59.98 -22.64
CA ILE A 73 38.79 -59.77 -23.76
C ILE A 73 38.50 -58.33 -24.26
N GLN A 74 39.37 -57.31 -24.10
CA GLN A 74 40.68 -57.00 -24.70
C GLN A 74 40.67 -56.41 -26.14
N ASP A 75 41.20 -55.18 -26.21
CA ASP A 75 41.99 -54.51 -27.27
C ASP A 75 41.48 -54.33 -28.72
N GLY A 76 41.74 -53.14 -29.27
CA GLY A 76 41.24 -52.73 -30.61
C GLY A 76 41.47 -51.26 -31.02
N ARG A 77 42.69 -50.72 -30.86
CA ARG A 77 43.20 -49.57 -31.65
C ARG A 77 44.20 -50.10 -32.71
N PRO A 78 44.65 -49.34 -33.74
CA PRO A 78 44.42 -47.92 -34.02
C PRO A 78 43.94 -47.60 -35.46
N GLY A 79 43.80 -46.32 -35.77
CA GLY A 79 43.71 -45.76 -37.13
C GLY A 79 44.11 -44.28 -37.09
N GLU A 80 45.20 -43.92 -37.77
CA GLU A 80 45.93 -42.66 -37.60
C GLU A 80 46.36 -42.11 -38.98
N LEU A 81 46.69 -40.80 -39.07
CA LEU A 81 47.13 -40.07 -40.28
C LEU A 81 45.99 -39.86 -41.33
N THR A 82 45.89 -38.81 -42.14
CA THR A 82 46.68 -37.57 -42.44
C THR A 82 45.70 -36.36 -42.52
N GLY A 83 46.07 -35.08 -42.70
CA GLY A 83 47.36 -34.36 -42.77
C GLY A 83 47.18 -32.89 -43.23
N ASP A 84 48.12 -32.03 -42.82
CA ASP A 84 48.63 -30.78 -43.43
C ASP A 84 47.71 -29.65 -43.98
N SER A 85 47.61 -28.60 -43.15
CA SER A 85 47.96 -27.17 -43.36
C SER A 85 48.04 -26.47 -44.75
N HIS A 86 47.96 -25.12 -44.66
CA HIS A 86 48.30 -24.04 -45.63
C HIS A 86 47.16 -23.48 -46.52
N LEU A 87 47.26 -22.26 -47.10
CA LEU A 87 47.58 -20.89 -46.62
C LEU A 87 47.44 -19.90 -47.83
N VAL A 88 47.28 -18.59 -47.58
CA VAL A 88 47.48 -17.46 -48.54
C VAL A 88 46.54 -17.31 -49.76
N SER A 89 45.44 -16.56 -49.54
CA SER A 89 45.04 -15.28 -50.17
C SER A 89 45.21 -14.92 -51.69
N THR A 90 44.14 -14.30 -52.21
CA THR A 90 44.07 -13.16 -53.19
C THR A 90 44.40 -13.32 -54.69
N ARG A 91 43.40 -12.99 -55.54
CA ARG A 91 43.35 -11.91 -56.57
C ARG A 91 42.00 -11.99 -57.33
N GLY A 92 41.46 -10.96 -58.00
CA GLY A 92 41.83 -9.53 -58.05
C GLY A 92 41.62 -8.89 -59.45
N SER A 93 40.80 -7.83 -59.55
CA SER A 93 40.51 -7.01 -60.77
C SER A 93 39.44 -5.94 -60.45
N PHE A 94 39.32 -4.73 -61.02
CA PHE A 94 40.15 -3.70 -61.69
C PHE A 94 39.33 -2.38 -61.46
N VAL A 95 39.76 -1.25 -60.88
CA VAL A 95 40.82 -0.25 -61.19
C VAL A 95 40.53 0.67 -62.39
N GLU A 96 40.25 1.97 -62.12
CA GLU A 96 40.93 3.20 -62.65
C GLU A 96 40.34 4.48 -61.95
N VAL A 97 41.13 5.38 -61.32
CA VAL A 97 41.82 6.63 -61.82
C VAL A 97 40.85 7.85 -61.93
N SER A 98 41.09 9.10 -61.44
CA SER A 98 42.33 9.88 -61.24
C SER A 98 42.33 11.03 -60.17
N LEU A 99 43.48 11.24 -59.50
CA LEU A 99 44.18 12.48 -59.04
C LEU A 99 43.55 13.73 -58.31
N ARG A 100 44.05 13.95 -57.07
CA ARG A 100 44.72 15.16 -56.48
C ARG A 100 44.01 16.49 -56.06
N ASN A 101 44.11 16.72 -54.73
CA ASN A 101 44.74 17.89 -54.01
C ASN A 101 44.01 19.21 -53.65
N HIS A 102 44.29 19.60 -52.38
CA HIS A 102 44.31 20.94 -51.73
C HIS A 102 43.01 21.65 -51.27
N SER A 103 43.17 22.35 -50.14
CA SER A 103 42.23 23.26 -49.45
C SER A 103 42.70 24.71 -49.68
N PRO A 104 41.83 25.76 -49.61
CA PRO A 104 41.69 26.48 -48.34
C PRO A 104 40.34 27.18 -48.02
N ARG A 105 39.99 27.18 -46.72
CA ARG A 105 39.45 28.27 -45.85
C ARG A 105 38.56 29.44 -46.35
N CYS A 106 37.57 29.75 -45.49
CA CYS A 106 36.95 31.08 -45.21
C CYS A 106 36.04 31.69 -46.29
N SER A 107 34.94 32.44 -46.00
CA SER A 107 34.29 32.89 -44.74
C SER A 107 32.89 33.48 -45.07
N SER A 108 31.92 33.71 -44.17
CA SER A 108 31.67 33.26 -42.77
C SER A 108 30.27 33.71 -42.28
N ASN A 109 29.65 32.94 -41.38
CA ASN A 109 28.55 33.31 -40.46
C ASN A 109 27.36 34.15 -40.97
N LEU A 110 26.28 33.45 -41.34
CA LEU A 110 25.08 33.26 -40.49
C LEU A 110 24.14 32.22 -41.16
N GLY A 111 23.34 31.41 -40.44
CA GLY A 111 23.26 31.21 -38.99
C GLY A 111 22.16 30.19 -38.62
N LEU A 112 22.46 28.89 -38.66
CA LEU A 112 21.51 27.76 -38.49
C LEU A 112 22.14 26.62 -37.66
N GLN A 113 21.33 25.68 -37.16
CA GLN A 113 21.79 24.48 -36.43
C GLN A 113 21.23 23.17 -37.04
N GLU A 114 22.11 22.20 -37.25
CA GLU A 114 21.82 20.89 -37.86
C GLU A 114 21.55 19.78 -36.81
N LYS A 115 21.35 18.53 -37.26
CA LYS A 115 21.02 17.38 -36.40
C LYS A 115 21.92 16.16 -36.69
N GLU A 116 22.76 15.77 -35.73
CA GLU A 116 23.87 14.82 -35.98
C GLU A 116 23.64 13.36 -35.52
N TYR A 117 22.80 13.10 -34.51
CA TYR A 117 22.87 11.86 -33.71
C TYR A 117 21.77 10.85 -34.04
N GLU A 118 22.11 9.84 -34.85
CA GLU A 118 21.17 8.81 -35.30
C GLU A 118 20.95 7.67 -34.30
N CYS A 119 19.72 7.18 -34.21
CA CYS A 119 19.34 5.98 -33.48
C CYS A 119 20.04 4.75 -34.13
N PRO A 120 20.92 4.02 -33.43
CA PRO A 120 21.79 3.01 -34.07
C PRO A 120 21.08 1.72 -34.49
N TYR A 121 19.79 1.56 -34.14
CA TYR A 121 18.96 0.42 -34.53
C TYR A 121 18.33 0.72 -35.88
N ARG A 122 18.64 -0.10 -36.90
CA ARG A 122 18.33 0.19 -38.31
C ARG A 122 16.86 0.55 -38.56
N ASP A 123 15.95 -0.06 -37.81
CA ASP A 123 14.51 0.09 -38.01
C ASP A 123 13.92 1.29 -37.22
N CYS A 124 14.74 1.94 -36.38
CA CYS A 124 14.36 3.10 -35.57
C CYS A 124 14.32 4.42 -36.36
N GLY A 125 15.23 4.59 -37.33
CA GLY A 125 15.30 5.70 -38.30
C GLY A 125 15.44 7.13 -37.76
N LYS A 126 15.50 7.33 -36.44
CA LYS A 126 15.33 8.65 -35.81
C LYS A 126 16.67 9.36 -35.59
N ARG A 127 16.83 10.51 -36.25
CA ARG A 127 17.97 11.43 -36.08
C ARG A 127 17.67 12.54 -35.07
N TYR A 128 18.48 12.60 -34.02
CA TYR A 128 18.37 13.52 -32.89
C TYR A 128 19.37 14.66 -33.00
N ALA A 129 18.97 15.86 -32.57
CA ALA A 129 19.87 17.02 -32.55
C ALA A 129 21.03 16.88 -31.56
N LYS A 130 20.87 16.06 -30.51
CA LYS A 130 21.86 15.87 -29.44
C LYS A 130 21.86 14.42 -28.96
N ALA A 131 23.06 13.90 -28.70
CA ALA A 131 23.27 12.57 -28.12
C ALA A 131 22.56 12.39 -26.77
N SER A 132 22.23 13.47 -26.06
CA SER A 132 21.43 13.47 -24.82
C SER A 132 19.99 13.01 -25.03
N HIS A 133 19.29 13.49 -26.06
CA HIS A 133 17.93 13.05 -26.35
C HIS A 133 17.91 11.69 -27.01
N LEU A 134 18.92 11.33 -27.82
CA LEU A 134 19.16 9.93 -28.12
C LEU A 134 19.26 9.18 -26.79
N ARG A 135 20.19 9.54 -25.89
CA ARG A 135 20.41 8.94 -24.56
C ARG A 135 19.30 9.07 -23.52
N ALA A 136 18.20 9.77 -23.75
CA ALA A 136 17.07 9.84 -22.84
C ALA A 136 15.78 9.27 -23.45
N HIS A 137 15.68 9.32 -24.78
CA HIS A 137 14.98 8.33 -25.59
C HIS A 137 15.45 6.97 -25.13
N LEU A 138 16.77 6.81 -25.02
CA LEU A 138 17.36 5.79 -24.21
C LEU A 138 16.87 5.93 -22.73
N ARG A 139 15.76 5.28 -22.34
CA ARG A 139 15.44 4.69 -21.01
C ARG A 139 14.27 3.66 -20.99
N ARG A 140 13.79 3.18 -22.16
CA ARG A 140 12.91 2.01 -22.40
C ARG A 140 13.52 0.81 -23.21
N HIS A 141 14.85 0.58 -23.33
CA HIS A 141 15.52 -0.70 -23.76
C HIS A 141 16.08 -1.45 -22.53
N THR A 142 15.67 -1.17 -21.28
CA THR A 142 16.25 -1.94 -20.15
C THR A 142 15.34 -2.16 -18.92
N GLY A 143 14.78 -1.13 -18.26
CA GLY A 143 13.75 -1.36 -17.20
C GLY A 143 14.20 -1.52 -15.73
N GLU A 144 15.07 -0.63 -15.23
CA GLU A 144 15.52 -0.47 -13.82
C GLU A 144 14.33 -0.48 -12.85
N LYS A 145 14.35 -1.40 -11.86
CA LYS A 145 13.66 -1.23 -10.56
C LYS A 145 14.66 -1.24 -9.42
N PRO A 146 15.28 -0.08 -9.11
CA PRO A 146 16.66 -0.12 -8.73
C PRO A 146 16.91 0.33 -7.24
N PHE A 147 15.89 0.66 -6.42
CA PHE A 147 16.01 1.04 -4.97
C PHE A 147 15.51 -0.02 -3.95
N THR A 148 15.91 0.05 -2.65
CA THR A 148 15.72 -1.05 -1.63
C THR A 148 14.93 -0.78 -0.37
N CYS A 149 14.16 -1.77 0.08
CA CYS A 149 13.75 -1.89 1.48
C CYS A 149 14.92 -2.09 2.46
N SER A 150 15.03 -1.26 3.50
CA SER A 150 15.93 -1.51 4.65
C SER A 150 15.26 -2.27 5.80
N TRP A 151 13.98 -2.69 5.67
CA TRP A 151 13.25 -3.39 6.73
C TRP A 151 13.49 -4.91 6.73
N LEU A 152 13.79 -5.48 7.90
CA LEU A 152 13.90 -6.94 8.06
C LEU A 152 12.55 -7.63 7.87
N GLY A 153 12.41 -8.29 6.73
CA GLY A 153 11.23 -9.06 6.32
C GLY A 153 10.89 -8.93 4.83
N CYS A 154 11.47 -7.96 4.09
CA CYS A 154 10.98 -7.61 2.76
C CYS A 154 11.96 -7.76 1.56
N PRO A 155 11.56 -8.49 0.49
CA PRO A 155 12.37 -8.68 -0.72
C PRO A 155 12.58 -7.48 -1.68
N TRP A 156 11.87 -6.36 -1.53
CA TRP A 156 11.40 -5.61 -2.71
C TRP A 156 12.29 -4.48 -3.28
N LYS A 157 12.00 -4.14 -4.55
CA LYS A 157 12.83 -3.38 -5.51
C LYS A 157 12.04 -2.45 -6.43
N PHE A 158 12.61 -1.30 -6.81
CA PHE A 158 11.80 -0.08 -6.98
C PHE A 158 12.37 1.00 -7.92
N SER A 159 11.71 1.31 -9.06
CA SER A 159 12.12 2.11 -10.28
C SER A 159 12.92 3.41 -10.10
N ARG A 160 12.78 4.05 -8.95
CA ARG A 160 13.19 5.43 -8.64
C ARG A 160 13.22 5.55 -7.11
N SER A 161 13.82 6.58 -6.49
CA SER A 161 13.87 6.59 -5.00
C SER A 161 12.49 6.78 -4.38
N ASP A 162 11.61 7.53 -5.06
CA ASP A 162 10.19 7.59 -4.73
C ASP A 162 9.59 6.19 -4.72
N GLU A 163 10.13 5.22 -5.48
CA GLU A 163 9.65 3.86 -5.41
C GLU A 163 10.00 3.12 -4.11
N LEU A 164 11.14 3.45 -3.48
CA LEU A 164 11.61 2.92 -2.20
C LEU A 164 10.97 3.62 -0.99
N ALA A 165 11.10 4.94 -0.86
CA ALA A 165 10.66 5.67 0.35
C ALA A 165 9.17 5.43 0.66
N ARG A 166 8.44 5.15 -0.41
CA ARG A 166 7.08 4.65 -0.54
C ARG A 166 6.95 3.23 0.03
N HIS A 167 7.74 2.26 -0.42
CA HIS A 167 7.70 0.88 0.09
C HIS A 167 7.88 0.74 1.60
N MET A 168 8.82 1.46 2.23
CA MET A 168 9.11 1.33 3.68
C MET A 168 7.85 1.42 4.56
N ARG A 169 6.86 2.20 4.11
CA ARG A 169 5.61 2.46 4.81
C ARG A 169 4.67 1.25 4.88
N SER A 170 4.89 0.17 4.11
CA SER A 170 4.18 -1.09 4.36
C SER A 170 4.58 -1.78 5.67
N HIS A 171 5.62 -1.30 6.36
CA HIS A 171 6.12 -1.91 7.60
C HIS A 171 5.78 -1.14 8.89
N SER A 172 5.69 0.19 8.84
CA SER A 172 5.20 0.99 9.98
C SER A 172 3.68 0.99 10.11
N GLY A 173 2.97 0.36 9.17
CA GLY A 173 1.51 0.42 9.08
C GLY A 173 0.95 1.80 8.69
N LEU A 174 1.81 2.82 8.51
CA LEU A 174 1.37 4.16 8.13
C LEU A 174 0.82 4.19 6.72
N LYS A 175 -0.22 4.99 6.56
CA LYS A 175 -1.07 5.04 5.37
C LYS A 175 -1.33 6.48 4.89
N PRO A 176 -0.30 7.32 4.64
CA PRO A 176 -0.46 8.76 4.44
C PRO A 176 -1.08 9.16 3.09
N TYR A 177 -1.41 8.22 2.21
CA TYR A 177 -1.96 8.50 0.89
C TYR A 177 -3.41 7.97 0.77
N VAL A 178 -4.38 8.78 1.18
CA VAL A 178 -5.80 8.61 0.86
C VAL A 178 -5.97 8.57 -0.67
N CYS A 179 -6.88 7.74 -1.17
CA CYS A 179 -7.19 7.68 -2.60
C CYS A 179 -8.50 8.36 -2.97
N THR A 180 -8.49 9.43 -3.75
CA THR A 180 -9.66 10.25 -4.13
C THR A 180 -10.76 9.56 -5.00
N PHE A 181 -10.84 8.23 -4.96
CA PHE A 181 -11.66 7.29 -5.72
C PHE A 181 -12.43 6.34 -4.77
N CYS A 182 -11.72 5.67 -3.85
CA CYS A 182 -12.28 4.89 -2.75
C CYS A 182 -11.34 4.79 -1.53
N LEU A 183 -10.33 5.64 -1.49
CA LEU A 183 -9.90 6.31 -0.25
C LEU A 183 -9.03 5.51 0.66
N LYS A 184 -8.97 4.19 0.43
CA LYS A 184 -8.12 3.24 1.12
C LYS A 184 -6.80 3.91 1.41
N ARG A 185 -6.57 4.13 2.70
CA ARG A 185 -5.42 4.88 3.15
C ARG A 185 -4.21 4.01 2.78
N PHE A 186 -3.39 4.46 1.84
CA PHE A 186 -2.23 3.72 1.35
C PHE A 186 -0.97 4.16 2.05
N ALA A 187 -0.13 3.17 2.33
CA ALA A 187 1.29 3.39 2.60
C ALA A 187 1.98 4.20 1.50
N ARG A 188 1.50 4.21 0.27
CA ARG A 188 2.30 4.55 -0.91
C ARG A 188 1.57 5.50 -1.83
N SER A 189 2.21 6.59 -2.28
CA SER A 189 1.68 7.46 -3.34
C SER A 189 1.47 6.73 -4.66
N ASP A 190 2.18 5.62 -4.88
CA ASP A 190 1.93 4.70 -6.00
C ASP A 190 1.09 3.49 -5.63
N HIS A 191 0.81 3.15 -4.37
CA HIS A 191 -0.28 2.18 -4.16
C HIS A 191 -1.58 2.93 -4.21
N LEU A 192 -1.65 4.18 -3.75
CA LEU A 192 -2.59 5.20 -4.21
C LEU A 192 -2.58 5.25 -5.75
N GLY A 193 -1.51 5.68 -6.40
CA GLY A 193 -1.47 5.88 -7.85
C GLY A 193 -1.72 4.59 -8.65
N LYS A 194 -1.28 3.43 -8.16
CA LYS A 194 -1.62 2.11 -8.72
C LYS A 194 -3.04 1.70 -8.42
N HIS A 195 -3.65 2.14 -7.31
CA HIS A 195 -5.03 1.82 -6.94
C HIS A 195 -6.04 2.77 -7.55
N SER A 196 -5.76 4.06 -7.66
CA SER A 196 -6.33 4.94 -8.69
C SER A 196 -6.15 4.28 -10.06
N LYS A 197 -4.95 3.82 -10.42
CA LYS A 197 -4.77 2.96 -11.61
C LYS A 197 -5.36 1.55 -11.49
N VAL A 198 -6.04 1.17 -10.41
CA VAL A 198 -6.76 -0.10 -10.29
C VAL A 198 -8.27 0.16 -10.37
N HIS A 199 -8.81 1.27 -9.82
CA HIS A 199 -10.06 1.97 -10.23
C HIS A 199 -10.17 2.11 -11.74
N LYS A 200 -9.03 2.38 -12.37
CA LYS A 200 -8.80 2.13 -13.80
C LYS A 200 -8.85 0.62 -14.10
N ARG A 201 -7.73 -0.08 -13.91
CA ARG A 201 -7.41 -1.37 -14.54
C ARG A 201 -8.23 -2.60 -14.09
N LYS A 202 -9.21 -2.47 -13.19
CA LYS A 202 -10.15 -3.54 -12.80
C LYS A 202 -11.61 -3.21 -13.13
N ALA A 203 -11.83 -2.24 -14.00
CA ALA A 203 -12.84 -2.43 -15.02
C ALA A 203 -12.50 -3.60 -15.95
N LEU A 204 -11.91 -4.75 -15.50
CA LEU A 204 -11.25 -5.79 -16.32
C LEU A 204 -10.83 -7.09 -15.50
N ARG A 205 -11.38 -8.34 -15.71
CA ARG A 205 -10.75 -9.72 -15.98
C ARG A 205 -11.68 -11.04 -15.83
N ILE A 206 -11.96 -11.87 -16.89
CA ILE A 206 -13.03 -12.97 -17.01
C ILE A 206 -12.65 -14.51 -16.92
N ALA A 207 -13.64 -15.42 -16.77
CA ALA A 207 -13.66 -16.97 -16.51
C ALA A 207 -13.47 -17.52 -18.07
N PHE A 208 -13.08 -18.73 -18.60
CA PHE A 208 -13.25 -20.23 -18.39
C PHE A 208 -11.99 -21.03 -18.93
N SER A 209 -11.85 -22.38 -18.97
CA SER A 209 -12.70 -23.59 -18.80
C SER A 209 -11.83 -24.81 -18.28
N THR A 210 -12.29 -25.84 -17.53
CA THR A 210 -13.01 -27.13 -17.84
C THR A 210 -12.17 -28.25 -18.54
N GLN A 211 -12.44 -29.58 -18.48
CA GLN A 211 -13.57 -30.40 -17.95
C GLN A 211 -13.20 -31.90 -17.66
N VAL A 212 -14.18 -32.75 -17.26
CA VAL A 212 -14.22 -34.25 -17.12
C VAL A 212 -13.69 -34.82 -15.77
N ASN A 213 -14.18 -35.91 -15.12
CA ASN A 213 -15.49 -36.58 -14.82
C ASN A 213 -15.23 -37.53 -13.58
N MET A 214 -15.91 -38.62 -13.14
CA MET A 214 -17.04 -39.49 -13.59
C MET A 214 -17.60 -40.42 -12.45
N TRP A 215 -18.94 -40.60 -12.33
CA TRP A 215 -19.71 -41.72 -11.67
C TRP A 215 -19.50 -42.06 -10.15
N LYS A 216 -20.41 -42.74 -9.39
CA LYS A 216 -21.91 -42.75 -9.22
C LYS A 216 -22.32 -43.76 -8.07
N VAL A 217 -23.64 -43.96 -7.82
CA VAL A 217 -24.33 -45.17 -7.23
C VAL A 217 -24.77 -45.20 -5.71
N LEU A 218 -26.09 -45.01 -5.44
CA LEU A 218 -27.03 -45.68 -4.45
C LEU A 218 -26.80 -45.60 -2.90
N ASN A 219 -27.76 -45.84 -1.96
CA ASN A 219 -29.25 -45.67 -1.90
C ASN A 219 -29.85 -45.72 -0.46
N SER A 220 -31.02 -45.08 -0.26
CA SER A 220 -32.18 -45.44 0.62
C SER A 220 -32.10 -45.45 2.19
N PRO A 221 -33.21 -45.20 2.95
CA PRO A 221 -33.19 -44.99 4.42
C PRO A 221 -34.11 -45.92 5.26
N CYS A 222 -34.03 -45.81 6.61
CA CYS A 222 -35.14 -46.16 7.52
C CYS A 222 -35.12 -45.34 8.85
N THR A 223 -36.11 -45.53 9.74
CA THR A 223 -36.44 -44.63 10.88
C THR A 223 -36.79 -45.44 12.15
N ARG A 224 -36.86 -44.96 13.41
CA ARG A 224 -36.91 -43.63 14.11
C ARG A 224 -36.12 -43.77 15.45
N ARG A 225 -36.03 -42.83 16.42
CA ARG A 225 -36.66 -41.50 16.67
C ARG A 225 -35.54 -40.44 16.92
N ALA A 226 -35.35 -39.62 17.97
CA ALA A 226 -36.02 -39.31 19.26
C ALA A 226 -35.77 -37.81 19.64
N PHE A 227 -35.89 -37.44 20.93
CA PHE A 227 -35.83 -36.06 21.48
C PHE A 227 -34.84 -35.97 22.66
N SER A 228 -34.33 -34.83 23.14
CA SER A 228 -34.46 -33.39 22.77
C SER A 228 -33.10 -32.66 22.99
N GLN A 229 -32.99 -31.39 22.57
CA GLN A 229 -31.78 -30.50 22.49
C GLN A 229 -31.04 -30.50 21.14
N ARG A 230 -30.93 -31.62 20.42
CA ARG A 230 -30.31 -31.64 19.08
C ARG A 230 -31.07 -30.85 18.00
N HIS A 231 -32.28 -30.37 18.26
CA HIS A 231 -33.13 -29.82 17.18
C HIS A 231 -32.65 -28.47 16.63
N LEU A 232 -32.15 -27.57 17.49
CA LEU A 232 -31.53 -26.30 17.08
C LEU A 232 -30.18 -26.54 16.38
N SER A 233 -29.33 -27.39 16.95
CA SER A 233 -28.02 -27.70 16.34
C SER A 233 -28.12 -28.52 15.04
N ASN A 234 -29.18 -29.30 14.84
CA ASN A 234 -29.43 -30.01 13.58
C ASN A 234 -30.09 -29.12 12.51
N GLN A 235 -30.96 -28.17 12.87
CA GLN A 235 -31.42 -27.16 11.89
C GLN A 235 -30.25 -26.29 11.41
N MET A 236 -29.34 -25.89 12.30
CA MET A 236 -28.09 -25.21 11.90
C MET A 236 -27.18 -26.11 11.05
N LYS A 237 -27.04 -27.40 11.37
CA LYS A 237 -26.22 -28.35 10.59
C LYS A 237 -26.82 -28.76 9.24
N GLN A 238 -28.14 -28.66 9.04
CA GLN A 238 -28.76 -28.90 7.74
C GLN A 238 -28.87 -27.63 6.86
N ARG A 239 -28.80 -26.42 7.43
CA ARG A 239 -28.68 -25.17 6.65
C ARG A 239 -27.31 -24.97 5.99
N HIS A 240 -26.25 -25.63 6.49
CA HIS A 240 -24.89 -25.50 5.94
C HIS A 240 -24.58 -26.49 4.80
N LYS A 241 -25.18 -26.25 3.63
CA LYS A 241 -24.56 -26.42 2.29
C LYS A 241 -25.53 -25.89 1.22
N MET A 242 -25.63 -24.57 1.15
CA MET A 242 -25.92 -23.90 -0.12
C MET A 242 -24.59 -23.30 -0.58
N ASP A 243 -24.05 -23.81 -1.68
CA ASP A 243 -22.94 -23.18 -2.38
C ASP A 243 -23.50 -22.00 -3.19
N VAL A 244 -22.63 -21.10 -3.66
CA VAL A 244 -23.07 -19.94 -4.45
C VAL A 244 -23.66 -20.37 -5.81
N GLN A 245 -23.35 -21.60 -6.25
CA GLN A 245 -23.92 -22.26 -7.42
C GLN A 245 -25.39 -22.69 -7.24
N ASP A 246 -25.92 -22.75 -6.01
CA ASP A 246 -27.31 -23.14 -5.74
C ASP A 246 -28.31 -21.98 -5.90
N PHE A 247 -27.83 -20.73 -5.91
CA PHE A 247 -28.67 -19.53 -5.99
C PHE A 247 -28.97 -19.12 -7.44
N LYS A 248 -30.12 -18.48 -7.66
CA LYS A 248 -30.60 -18.09 -9.01
C LYS A 248 -31.18 -16.69 -8.99
N GLU A 249 -31.18 -16.02 -10.13
CA GLU A 249 -31.84 -14.71 -10.26
C GLU A 249 -33.33 -14.82 -9.89
N GLY A 250 -33.79 -13.90 -9.05
CA GLY A 250 -35.12 -13.93 -8.45
C GLY A 250 -35.25 -14.74 -7.15
N SER A 251 -34.25 -15.54 -6.72
CA SER A 251 -34.34 -16.25 -5.44
C SER A 251 -34.21 -15.30 -4.24
N GLU A 252 -35.01 -15.54 -3.21
CA GLU A 252 -34.91 -14.91 -1.89
C GLU A 252 -33.86 -15.64 -1.04
N ILE A 253 -33.02 -14.88 -0.32
CA ILE A 253 -32.01 -15.37 0.61
C ILE A 253 -31.94 -14.43 1.81
N GLU A 254 -32.47 -14.86 2.96
CA GLU A 254 -32.39 -14.16 4.24
C GLU A 254 -32.75 -12.65 4.16
N GLY A 255 -33.81 -12.30 3.41
CA GLY A 255 -34.35 -10.95 3.17
C GLY A 255 -33.85 -10.24 1.91
N PHE A 256 -33.00 -10.89 1.11
CA PHE A 256 -32.43 -10.31 -0.10
C PHE A 256 -32.87 -11.07 -1.35
N ILE A 257 -33.33 -10.35 -2.38
CA ILE A 257 -33.57 -10.95 -3.71
C ILE A 257 -32.30 -10.86 -4.53
N VAL A 258 -31.86 -12.00 -5.06
CA VAL A 258 -30.78 -12.09 -6.06
C VAL A 258 -31.23 -11.39 -7.35
N LYS A 259 -30.47 -10.39 -7.80
CA LYS A 259 -30.75 -9.57 -8.99
C LYS A 259 -29.87 -9.87 -10.19
N GLN A 260 -28.68 -10.41 -9.98
CA GLN A 260 -27.79 -10.91 -11.03
C GLN A 260 -26.87 -11.99 -10.48
N VAL A 261 -26.65 -13.07 -11.23
CA VAL A 261 -25.58 -14.05 -10.96
C VAL A 261 -24.70 -14.18 -12.21
N GLU A 262 -23.41 -13.88 -12.09
CA GLU A 262 -22.50 -13.90 -13.23
C GLU A 262 -21.15 -14.54 -12.89
N GLU A 263 -20.72 -15.47 -13.74
CA GLU A 263 -19.41 -16.12 -13.65
C GLU A 263 -18.30 -15.22 -14.20
N ILE A 264 -17.21 -15.07 -13.44
CA ILE A 264 -16.02 -14.27 -13.78
C ILE A 264 -14.73 -15.13 -13.63
N PRO A 265 -14.52 -16.11 -14.54
CA PRO A 265 -13.17 -17.45 -14.28
C PRO A 265 -11.65 -17.19 -14.23
N GLU A 266 -11.10 -16.05 -14.64
CA GLU A 266 -9.66 -15.76 -14.49
C GLU A 266 -9.39 -14.83 -13.29
N PHE A 267 -10.45 -14.27 -12.70
CA PHE A 267 -10.50 -14.03 -11.25
C PHE A 267 -10.96 -15.27 -10.46
N LYS A 268 -11.57 -16.28 -11.09
CA LYS A 268 -12.23 -17.46 -10.46
C LYS A 268 -13.28 -17.04 -9.43
N ILE A 269 -14.27 -16.27 -9.88
CA ILE A 269 -15.33 -15.69 -9.04
C ILE A 269 -16.71 -15.99 -9.60
N THR A 270 -17.66 -16.31 -8.73
CA THR A 270 -19.09 -16.11 -9.01
C THR A 270 -19.53 -14.79 -8.38
N MET A 271 -19.96 -13.83 -9.20
CA MET A 271 -20.52 -12.55 -8.73
C MET A 271 -22.02 -12.72 -8.48
N MET A 272 -22.49 -12.27 -7.32
CA MET A 272 -23.91 -12.05 -7.04
C MET A 272 -24.18 -10.57 -6.74
N LYS A 273 -25.12 -9.96 -7.45
CA LYS A 273 -25.80 -8.73 -6.99
C LYS A 273 -27.10 -9.12 -6.31
N LEU A 274 -27.35 -8.63 -5.10
CA LEU A 274 -28.60 -8.81 -4.38
C LEU A 274 -29.15 -7.46 -3.92
N LYS A 275 -30.46 -7.39 -3.66
CA LYS A 275 -31.12 -6.18 -3.13
C LYS A 275 -32.08 -6.58 -2.02
N HIS A 276 -31.92 -5.97 -0.84
CA HIS A 276 -32.77 -6.20 0.32
C HIS A 276 -34.20 -5.74 0.04
N GLU A 277 -35.19 -6.62 0.23
CA GLU A 277 -36.57 -6.38 -0.20
C GLU A 277 -37.17 -5.11 0.39
N ARG A 278 -37.02 -4.94 1.70
CA ARG A 278 -37.75 -3.92 2.45
C ARG A 278 -37.08 -2.54 2.43
N THR A 279 -35.75 -2.47 2.24
CA THR A 279 -35.01 -1.19 2.30
C THR A 279 -34.36 -0.76 0.99
N GLY A 280 -34.29 -1.64 -0.01
CA GLY A 280 -33.59 -1.37 -1.27
C GLY A 280 -32.06 -1.37 -1.18
N CYS A 281 -31.47 -1.62 0.00
CA CYS A 281 -30.02 -1.74 0.20
C CYS A 281 -29.42 -2.78 -0.75
N GLU A 282 -28.30 -2.44 -1.39
CA GLU A 282 -27.62 -3.33 -2.35
C GLU A 282 -26.49 -4.11 -1.70
N HIS A 283 -26.37 -5.39 -2.08
CA HIS A 283 -25.29 -6.26 -1.63
C HIS A 283 -24.57 -6.87 -2.83
N LEU A 284 -23.24 -6.70 -2.90
CA LEU A 284 -22.36 -7.30 -3.89
C LEU A 284 -21.53 -8.39 -3.21
N HIS A 285 -21.77 -9.65 -3.56
CA HIS A 285 -20.95 -10.78 -3.11
C HIS A 285 -20.09 -11.29 -4.25
N LEU A 286 -18.79 -11.45 -3.99
CA LEU A 286 -17.82 -12.05 -4.91
C LEU A 286 -17.30 -13.36 -4.30
N ALA A 287 -17.96 -14.47 -4.64
CA ALA A 287 -17.63 -15.79 -4.14
C ALA A 287 -16.35 -16.32 -4.77
N ARG A 288 -15.40 -16.78 -3.95
CA ARG A 288 -14.16 -17.43 -4.42
C ARG A 288 -13.52 -18.22 -3.29
N ASP A 289 -12.86 -19.34 -3.62
CA ASP A 289 -12.00 -20.01 -2.66
C ASP A 289 -10.73 -19.19 -2.36
N ASP A 290 -10.85 -18.35 -1.33
CA ASP A 290 -9.80 -17.53 -0.73
C ASP A 290 -10.14 -17.35 0.76
N PRO A 291 -9.27 -17.80 1.69
CA PRO A 291 -9.55 -17.70 3.11
C PRO A 291 -9.53 -16.26 3.64
N ASN A 292 -8.89 -15.31 2.92
CA ASN A 292 -8.82 -13.92 3.36
C ASN A 292 -10.10 -13.15 2.99
N ASN A 293 -11.17 -13.48 3.71
CA ASN A 293 -12.51 -12.98 3.50
C ASN A 293 -12.60 -11.48 3.82
N VAL A 294 -13.45 -10.77 3.06
CA VAL A 294 -13.60 -9.31 3.13
C VAL A 294 -15.06 -8.96 3.39
N PHE A 295 -15.28 -7.89 4.15
CA PHE A 295 -16.56 -7.21 4.29
C PHE A 295 -16.38 -5.72 4.00
N SER A 296 -17.44 -5.04 3.56
CA SER A 296 -17.56 -3.59 3.67
C SER A 296 -19.00 -3.15 3.76
N VAL A 297 -19.27 -2.10 4.51
CA VAL A 297 -20.50 -1.30 4.42
C VAL A 297 -20.14 0.11 3.94
N GLY A 298 -20.93 0.73 3.07
CA GLY A 298 -20.62 2.02 2.46
C GLY A 298 -21.83 2.79 1.98
N PHE A 299 -21.66 4.11 1.83
CA PHE A 299 -22.73 5.06 1.52
C PHE A 299 -22.25 6.11 0.53
N ARG A 300 -23.16 6.57 -0.35
CA ARG A 300 -22.92 7.74 -1.23
C ARG A 300 -23.13 9.02 -0.43
N THR A 301 -22.07 9.79 -0.21
CA THR A 301 -22.01 10.93 0.72
C THR A 301 -21.53 12.17 -0.02
N THR A 302 -22.45 13.04 -0.41
CA THR A 302 -22.15 14.22 -1.24
C THR A 302 -22.13 15.51 -0.41
N PRO A 303 -20.96 15.97 0.08
CA PRO A 303 -20.84 17.30 0.69
C PRO A 303 -21.13 18.43 -0.31
N THR A 304 -21.57 19.58 0.23
CA THR A 304 -21.84 20.81 -0.51
C THR A 304 -20.97 21.99 -0.03
N ASP A 305 -20.03 21.72 0.88
CA ASP A 305 -19.09 22.67 1.45
C ASP A 305 -17.77 21.95 1.82
N SER A 306 -16.72 22.73 2.10
CA SER A 306 -15.39 22.22 2.48
C SER A 306 -15.25 21.98 4.00
N THR A 307 -16.35 21.79 4.74
CA THR A 307 -16.29 21.62 6.22
C THR A 307 -15.75 20.27 6.69
N GLY A 308 -15.53 19.32 5.77
CA GLY A 308 -15.06 17.98 6.11
C GLY A 308 -16.11 17.09 6.78
N VAL A 309 -17.39 17.47 6.73
CA VAL A 309 -18.48 16.74 7.42
C VAL A 309 -18.54 15.22 7.17
N PRO A 310 -18.32 14.65 5.97
CA PRO A 310 -18.32 13.20 5.83
C PRO A 310 -17.09 12.55 6.51
N HIS A 311 -15.94 13.22 6.55
CA HIS A 311 -14.68 12.69 7.10
C HIS A 311 -14.66 12.76 8.63
N ILE A 312 -15.21 13.84 9.18
CA ILE A 312 -15.49 13.98 10.61
C ILE A 312 -16.53 12.94 11.06
N LEU A 313 -17.52 12.62 10.22
CA LEU A 313 -18.49 11.56 10.49
C LEU A 313 -17.88 10.15 10.42
N GLU A 314 -16.98 9.87 9.47
CA GLU A 314 -16.21 8.62 9.41
C GLU A 314 -15.47 8.30 10.70
N HIS A 315 -14.76 9.29 11.26
CA HIS A 315 -14.15 9.15 12.58
C HIS A 315 -15.22 8.97 13.68
N SER A 316 -16.23 9.84 13.70
CA SER A 316 -17.19 9.92 14.81
C SER A 316 -18.13 8.70 14.94
N VAL A 317 -18.49 8.01 13.85
CA VAL A 317 -19.27 6.77 13.96
C VAL A 317 -18.48 5.63 14.62
N LEU A 318 -17.15 5.67 14.50
CA LEU A 318 -16.24 4.69 15.10
C LEU A 318 -15.89 4.99 16.58
N CYS A 319 -16.38 6.10 17.14
CA CYS A 319 -16.18 6.46 18.55
C CYS A 319 -17.18 5.79 19.51
N GLY A 320 -18.26 5.16 19.03
CA GLY A 320 -19.19 4.40 19.88
C GLY A 320 -20.59 4.26 19.30
N SER A 321 -21.25 3.14 19.59
CA SER A 321 -22.58 2.78 19.07
C SER A 321 -23.55 2.32 20.17
N LYS A 322 -24.82 2.08 19.85
CA LYS A 322 -25.82 1.61 20.83
C LYS A 322 -25.49 0.23 21.43
N LYS A 323 -24.96 -0.70 20.63
CA LYS A 323 -24.50 -2.04 21.07
C LYS A 323 -23.10 -1.99 21.70
N TYR A 324 -22.27 -1.04 21.28
CA TYR A 324 -20.89 -0.87 21.74
C TYR A 324 -20.65 0.58 22.23
N PRO A 325 -21.23 0.96 23.40
CA PRO A 325 -21.26 2.36 23.83
C PRO A 325 -19.94 2.86 24.43
N CYS A 326 -19.00 1.95 24.73
CA CYS A 326 -17.64 2.33 25.08
C CYS A 326 -17.01 3.17 23.97
N ARG A 327 -16.16 4.12 24.35
CA ARG A 327 -15.40 4.98 23.44
C ARG A 327 -14.46 4.17 22.54
N ASP A 328 -14.30 4.60 21.30
CA ASP A 328 -13.38 4.10 20.28
C ASP A 328 -13.37 2.55 20.09
N PRO A 329 -14.53 1.88 19.86
CA PRO A 329 -14.58 0.45 19.55
C PRO A 329 -13.61 0.02 18.45
N PHE A 330 -13.46 0.84 17.39
CA PHE A 330 -12.58 0.54 16.26
C PHE A 330 -11.12 0.35 16.68
N PHE A 331 -10.56 1.28 17.46
CA PHE A 331 -9.15 1.20 17.88
C PHE A 331 -8.92 0.07 18.88
N LYS A 332 -9.89 -0.22 19.74
CA LYS A 332 -9.85 -1.38 20.66
C LYS A 332 -9.90 -2.70 19.89
N MET A 333 -10.71 -2.81 18.84
CA MET A 333 -10.78 -4.01 18.01
C MET A 333 -9.47 -4.34 17.25
N LEU A 334 -8.56 -3.37 17.04
CA LEU A 334 -7.23 -3.62 16.44
C LEU A 334 -6.31 -4.52 17.29
N ASN A 335 -6.64 -4.77 18.56
CA ASN A 335 -5.90 -5.66 19.45
C ASN A 335 -6.73 -6.88 19.90
N ARG A 336 -7.99 -6.97 19.45
CA ARG A 336 -8.98 -8.01 19.84
C ARG A 336 -9.40 -8.90 18.67
N SER A 337 -8.76 -8.71 17.51
CA SER A 337 -9.03 -9.37 16.24
C SER A 337 -7.75 -9.95 15.63
N MET A 338 -7.91 -10.77 14.59
CA MET A 338 -6.84 -11.26 13.72
C MET A 338 -6.98 -10.67 12.31
N ALA A 339 -7.54 -9.46 12.23
CA ALA A 339 -7.88 -8.83 10.96
C ALA A 339 -6.64 -8.56 10.12
N THR A 340 -6.62 -9.08 8.90
CA THR A 340 -5.59 -8.81 7.88
C THR A 340 -5.70 -7.38 7.35
N PHE A 341 -6.88 -6.75 7.51
CA PHE A 341 -7.10 -5.32 7.31
C PHE A 341 -8.28 -4.82 8.15
N MET A 342 -8.17 -3.61 8.69
CA MET A 342 -9.28 -2.80 9.23
C MET A 342 -9.01 -1.34 8.87
N ASN A 343 -10.03 -0.60 8.45
CA ASN A 343 -9.95 0.84 8.18
C ASN A 343 -11.36 1.45 7.96
N ALA A 344 -11.47 2.78 8.01
CA ALA A 344 -12.57 3.55 7.40
C ALA A 344 -11.98 4.67 6.52
N MET A 345 -12.74 5.16 5.53
CA MET A 345 -12.27 6.18 4.57
C MET A 345 -13.41 7.03 3.92
N THR A 346 -13.13 8.29 3.56
CA THR A 346 -14.10 9.28 3.00
C THR A 346 -13.65 10.08 1.76
N ALA A 347 -14.46 10.06 0.69
CA ALA A 347 -14.24 10.64 -0.66
C ALA A 347 -14.94 11.98 -0.92
N PRO A 348 -14.58 12.59 -2.07
CA PRO A 348 -15.41 13.58 -2.75
C PRO A 348 -16.90 13.22 -2.85
N ASP A 349 -17.30 11.93 -2.84
CA ASP A 349 -18.71 11.51 -2.99
C ASP A 349 -19.16 10.21 -2.25
N CYS A 350 -18.31 9.54 -1.47
CA CYS A 350 -18.67 8.31 -0.76
C CYS A 350 -17.86 8.06 0.52
N THR A 351 -18.42 7.35 1.51
CA THR A 351 -17.73 6.94 2.74
C THR A 351 -17.99 5.46 3.00
N PHE A 352 -16.95 4.68 3.33
CA PHE A 352 -17.13 3.25 3.60
C PHE A 352 -16.10 2.62 4.54
N TYR A 353 -16.49 1.44 5.04
CA TYR A 353 -15.94 0.79 6.22
C TYR A 353 -15.68 -0.70 5.93
N PRO A 354 -14.52 -1.07 5.37
CA PRO A 354 -14.10 -2.43 5.11
C PRO A 354 -13.10 -3.00 6.12
N PHE A 355 -13.22 -4.30 6.35
CA PHE A 355 -12.20 -5.11 7.01
C PHE A 355 -12.00 -6.42 6.23
N SER A 356 -10.90 -7.12 6.53
CA SER A 356 -10.67 -8.48 6.07
C SER A 356 -10.01 -9.33 7.14
N THR A 357 -10.32 -10.62 7.18
CA THR A 357 -9.78 -11.57 8.17
C THR A 357 -9.87 -13.01 7.65
N GLN A 358 -9.01 -13.88 8.18
CA GLN A 358 -9.00 -15.32 7.87
C GLN A 358 -9.79 -16.16 8.89
N ASN A 359 -10.36 -15.55 9.93
CA ASN A 359 -11.10 -16.23 10.98
C ASN A 359 -12.60 -15.88 10.91
N ARG A 360 -13.48 -16.89 10.83
CA ARG A 360 -14.95 -16.69 10.68
C ARG A 360 -15.61 -16.08 11.91
N THR A 361 -15.12 -16.38 13.12
CA THR A 361 -15.59 -15.75 14.36
C THR A 361 -15.19 -14.27 14.39
N ASP A 362 -13.96 -13.97 13.99
CA ASP A 362 -13.44 -12.61 13.85
C ASP A 362 -14.23 -11.79 12.82
N TYR A 363 -14.61 -12.40 11.70
CA TYR A 363 -15.43 -11.79 10.66
C TYR A 363 -16.79 -11.35 11.19
N MET A 364 -17.47 -12.22 11.96
CA MET A 364 -18.74 -11.90 12.60
C MET A 364 -18.61 -10.82 13.69
N ASN A 365 -17.54 -10.89 14.49
CA ASN A 365 -17.23 -9.89 15.51
C ASN A 365 -17.04 -8.49 14.89
N LEU A 366 -16.21 -8.40 13.85
CA LEU A 366 -15.92 -7.16 13.13
C LEU A 366 -17.14 -6.63 12.37
N MET A 367 -17.91 -7.51 11.71
CA MET A 367 -19.16 -7.12 11.04
C MET A 367 -20.16 -6.54 12.05
N SER A 368 -20.33 -7.13 13.23
CA SER A 368 -21.23 -6.59 14.26
C SER A 368 -20.78 -5.21 14.75
N VAL A 369 -19.48 -4.99 14.97
CA VAL A 369 -18.95 -3.67 15.36
C VAL A 369 -19.11 -2.63 14.25
N TYR A 370 -18.79 -2.97 13.00
CA TYR A 370 -18.89 -2.05 11.86
C TYR A 370 -20.35 -1.69 11.52
N MET A 371 -21.26 -2.67 11.52
CA MET A 371 -22.68 -2.44 11.23
C MET A 371 -23.36 -1.60 12.31
N ASP A 372 -23.08 -1.85 13.60
CA ASP A 372 -23.64 -1.02 14.67
C ASP A 372 -23.04 0.39 14.71
N ALA A 373 -21.75 0.54 14.39
CA ALA A 373 -21.11 1.85 14.23
C ALA A 373 -21.82 2.71 13.18
N VAL A 374 -22.07 2.20 11.97
CA VAL A 374 -22.65 3.05 10.91
C VAL A 374 -24.15 3.30 11.06
N TYR A 375 -24.93 2.29 11.51
CA TYR A 375 -26.39 2.38 11.60
C TYR A 375 -26.92 2.81 12.97
N ARG A 376 -26.15 2.62 14.04
CA ARG A 376 -26.53 3.00 15.42
C ARG A 376 -25.42 3.74 16.18
N PRO A 377 -24.69 4.70 15.56
CA PRO A 377 -23.69 5.48 16.28
C PRO A 377 -24.34 6.30 17.41
N LEU A 378 -23.57 6.59 18.45
CA LEU A 378 -24.00 7.50 19.51
C LEU A 378 -23.90 8.98 19.10
N LEU A 379 -22.98 9.29 18.17
CA LEU A 379 -22.71 10.65 17.68
C LEU A 379 -22.64 11.70 18.81
N ARG A 380 -21.95 11.39 19.91
CA ARG A 380 -21.91 12.28 21.09
C ARG A 380 -21.25 13.59 20.70
N GLU A 381 -21.75 14.71 21.20
CA GLU A 381 -21.15 16.02 20.90
C GLU A 381 -19.68 16.11 21.35
N MET A 382 -19.33 15.39 22.41
CA MET A 382 -17.95 15.30 22.91
C MET A 382 -17.02 14.57 21.92
N ASP A 383 -17.52 13.53 21.25
CA ASP A 383 -16.79 12.81 20.20
C ASP A 383 -16.62 13.72 18.97
N PHE A 384 -17.70 14.39 18.54
CA PHE A 384 -17.67 15.37 17.45
C PHE A 384 -16.67 16.51 17.72
N ARG A 385 -16.64 17.06 18.94
CA ARG A 385 -15.69 18.09 19.38
C ARG A 385 -14.25 17.56 19.56
N GLN A 386 -14.06 16.25 19.74
CA GLN A 386 -12.74 15.63 19.76
C GLN A 386 -12.23 15.40 18.33
N GLU A 387 -12.97 14.62 17.54
CA GLU A 387 -12.54 14.16 16.23
C GLU A 387 -12.63 15.25 15.16
N GLY A 388 -13.67 16.08 15.18
CA GLY A 388 -13.83 17.20 14.25
C GLY A 388 -13.00 18.41 14.64
N TRP A 389 -13.62 19.32 15.39
CA TRP A 389 -12.99 20.55 15.87
C TRP A 389 -13.68 21.07 17.14
N ARG A 390 -12.95 21.87 17.91
CA ARG A 390 -13.47 22.65 19.05
C ARG A 390 -12.60 23.88 19.32
N LEU A 391 -13.14 24.79 20.12
CA LEU A 391 -12.34 25.72 20.91
C LEU A 391 -11.95 25.05 22.23
N GLU A 392 -10.71 25.24 22.66
CA GLU A 392 -10.20 24.77 23.94
C GLU A 392 -9.16 25.77 24.47
N HIS A 393 -9.04 25.91 25.79
CA HIS A 393 -7.91 26.61 26.39
C HIS A 393 -6.60 25.87 26.05
N ASP A 394 -5.54 26.61 25.71
CA ASP A 394 -4.21 26.08 25.42
C ASP A 394 -3.75 25.13 26.54
N LYS A 395 -3.84 25.63 27.78
CA LYS A 395 -3.73 24.87 29.01
C LYS A 395 -5.14 24.60 29.56
N VAL A 396 -5.59 23.36 29.46
CA VAL A 396 -6.96 22.92 29.82
C VAL A 396 -7.37 23.27 31.26
N GLU A 397 -6.41 23.38 32.18
CA GLU A 397 -6.63 23.69 33.60
C GLU A 397 -6.47 25.18 33.97
N ASP A 398 -6.08 26.03 33.02
CA ASP A 398 -5.88 27.48 33.22
C ASP A 398 -6.86 28.29 32.35
N PRO A 399 -7.95 28.84 32.94
CA PRO A 399 -8.95 29.62 32.21
C PRO A 399 -8.44 31.00 31.76
N LYS A 400 -7.21 31.39 32.16
CA LYS A 400 -6.54 32.60 31.66
C LYS A 400 -5.65 32.32 30.46
N SER A 401 -5.37 31.05 30.15
CA SER A 401 -4.59 30.69 28.96
C SER A 401 -5.38 30.95 27.67
N PRO A 402 -4.72 31.26 26.54
CA PRO A 402 -5.41 31.58 25.29
C PRO A 402 -6.34 30.46 24.81
N ILE A 403 -7.50 30.81 24.28
CA ILE A 403 -8.40 29.85 23.62
C ILE A 403 -7.93 29.64 22.17
N ILE A 404 -7.72 28.38 21.78
CA ILE A 404 -7.22 27.96 20.48
C ILE A 404 -8.12 26.90 19.83
N LEU A 405 -7.93 26.65 18.52
CA LEU A 405 -8.59 25.57 17.79
C LEU A 405 -7.84 24.24 17.98
N LYS A 406 -8.57 23.17 18.33
CA LYS A 406 -8.05 21.79 18.40
C LYS A 406 -9.06 20.81 17.77
N GLY A 407 -8.59 19.66 17.27
CA GLY A 407 -9.43 18.59 16.73
C GLY A 407 -8.59 17.58 15.93
N VAL A 408 -9.00 16.30 15.88
CA VAL A 408 -8.21 15.26 15.20
C VAL A 408 -8.15 15.48 13.69
N VAL A 409 -9.31 15.59 13.03
CA VAL A 409 -9.42 15.85 11.59
C VAL A 409 -8.92 17.27 11.25
N TYR A 410 -9.18 18.27 12.10
CA TYR A 410 -8.59 19.62 11.92
C TYR A 410 -7.05 19.58 11.86
N ASN A 411 -6.40 18.93 12.83
CA ASN A 411 -4.95 18.78 12.85
C ASN A 411 -4.44 17.84 11.74
N GLU A 412 -5.17 16.76 11.42
CA GLU A 412 -4.83 15.87 10.31
C GLU A 412 -4.81 16.64 9.00
N MET A 413 -5.89 17.37 8.68
CA MET A 413 -5.99 18.10 7.42
C MET A 413 -4.93 19.19 7.33
N LYS A 414 -4.58 19.89 8.41
CA LYS A 414 -3.39 20.77 8.42
C LYS A 414 -2.09 20.03 8.05
N GLY A 415 -1.89 18.81 8.57
CA GLY A 415 -0.78 17.92 8.21
C GLY A 415 -0.88 17.22 6.85
N VAL A 416 -2.03 17.27 6.17
CA VAL A 416 -2.24 16.81 4.78
C VAL A 416 -2.02 17.96 3.81
N PHE A 417 -2.62 19.12 4.08
CA PHE A 417 -2.37 20.39 3.39
C PHE A 417 -0.92 20.90 3.56
N SER A 418 -0.08 20.29 4.41
CA SER A 418 1.36 20.53 4.44
C SER A 418 2.13 19.91 3.26
N ASP A 419 1.54 18.98 2.50
CA ASP A 419 2.10 18.47 1.24
C ASP A 419 1.61 19.35 0.07
N ASN A 420 2.53 20.04 -0.62
CA ASN A 420 2.21 20.89 -1.77
C ASN A 420 1.49 20.11 -2.89
N ARG A 421 1.68 18.79 -3.01
CA ARG A 421 1.00 17.94 -4.00
C ARG A 421 -0.48 17.75 -3.69
N TYR A 422 -0.86 17.72 -2.40
CA TYR A 422 -2.26 17.64 -1.99
C TYR A 422 -2.97 18.96 -2.31
N VAL A 423 -2.36 20.09 -1.97
CA VAL A 423 -2.85 21.44 -2.33
C VAL A 423 -3.11 21.53 -3.85
N PHE A 424 -2.19 21.00 -4.67
CA PHE A 424 -2.35 20.96 -6.12
C PHE A 424 -3.47 20.02 -6.60
N HIS A 425 -3.64 18.86 -5.97
CA HIS A 425 -4.70 17.89 -6.32
C HIS A 425 -6.09 18.49 -6.06
N GLU A 426 -6.35 19.00 -4.85
CA GLU A 426 -7.66 19.58 -4.52
C GLU A 426 -7.92 20.83 -5.37
N ALA A 427 -6.90 21.67 -5.60
CA ALA A 427 -7.04 22.83 -6.48
C ALA A 427 -7.40 22.44 -7.93
N LEU A 428 -6.87 21.33 -8.44
CA LEU A 428 -7.24 20.81 -9.77
C LEU A 428 -8.68 20.28 -9.77
N LEU A 429 -9.02 19.38 -8.84
CA LEU A 429 -10.34 18.74 -8.78
C LEU A 429 -11.45 19.81 -8.67
N ASN A 430 -11.31 20.70 -7.69
CA ASN A 430 -12.32 21.70 -7.36
C ASN A 430 -12.48 22.78 -8.46
N ASN A 431 -11.46 23.03 -9.30
CA ASN A 431 -11.58 23.93 -10.44
C ASN A 431 -11.99 23.22 -11.74
N LEU A 432 -11.86 21.89 -11.84
CA LEU A 432 -12.23 21.11 -13.03
C LEU A 432 -13.69 20.65 -13.02
N MET A 433 -14.22 20.31 -11.84
CA MET A 433 -15.63 19.89 -11.65
C MET A 433 -16.32 20.72 -10.55
N PRO A 434 -16.46 22.05 -10.73
CA PRO A 434 -16.98 22.96 -9.71
C PRO A 434 -18.50 22.89 -9.48
N SER A 435 -19.28 22.16 -10.29
CA SER A 435 -20.75 22.26 -10.25
C SER A 435 -21.43 21.55 -9.06
N HIS A 436 -20.73 20.64 -8.39
CA HIS A 436 -21.30 19.78 -7.33
C HIS A 436 -20.22 19.37 -6.31
N THR A 437 -20.40 18.22 -5.64
CA THR A 437 -19.56 17.61 -4.61
C THR A 437 -18.05 17.52 -4.91
N TYR A 438 -17.65 17.58 -6.19
CA TYR A 438 -16.23 17.61 -6.61
C TYR A 438 -15.61 19.01 -6.57
N GLY A 439 -16.42 20.06 -6.37
CA GLY A 439 -16.00 21.45 -6.18
C GLY A 439 -15.50 21.79 -4.77
N VAL A 440 -15.58 20.85 -3.81
CA VAL A 440 -15.35 21.09 -2.38
C VAL A 440 -14.41 20.08 -1.75
N VAL A 441 -13.69 20.50 -0.70
CA VAL A 441 -12.72 19.65 0.01
C VAL A 441 -13.45 18.71 0.96
N SER A 442 -13.83 17.53 0.47
CA SER A 442 -14.55 16.50 1.22
C SER A 442 -13.87 16.02 2.51
N GLY A 443 -12.53 15.98 2.53
CA GLY A 443 -11.74 15.71 3.74
C GLY A 443 -11.74 16.85 4.77
N GLY A 444 -12.12 18.06 4.34
CA GLY A 444 -12.16 19.30 5.09
C GLY A 444 -10.97 20.23 4.81
N ASP A 445 -11.25 21.49 4.44
CA ASP A 445 -10.26 22.56 4.45
C ASP A 445 -10.10 23.05 5.91
N PRO A 446 -8.88 23.17 6.48
CA PRO A 446 -8.67 23.68 7.84
C PRO A 446 -9.32 25.04 8.14
N LEU A 447 -9.56 25.89 7.14
CA LEU A 447 -10.24 27.17 7.32
C LEU A 447 -11.78 27.02 7.41
N ASP A 448 -12.35 25.97 6.81
CA ASP A 448 -13.80 25.73 6.78
C ASP A 448 -14.28 24.64 7.76
N ILE A 449 -13.43 23.69 8.15
CA ILE A 449 -13.72 22.72 9.23
C ILE A 449 -14.33 23.41 10.48
N PRO A 450 -13.78 24.54 10.98
CA PRO A 450 -14.34 25.26 12.13
C PRO A 450 -15.74 25.87 11.92
N ASN A 451 -16.34 25.75 10.73
CA ASN A 451 -17.69 26.23 10.43
C ASN A 451 -18.74 25.10 10.52
N LEU A 452 -18.31 23.84 10.68
CA LEU A 452 -19.23 22.71 10.90
C LEU A 452 -19.93 22.82 12.26
N THR A 453 -21.26 22.80 12.26
CA THR A 453 -22.07 22.70 13.49
C THR A 453 -22.45 21.26 13.79
N TYR A 454 -22.58 20.92 15.08
CA TYR A 454 -23.05 19.61 15.54
C TYR A 454 -24.48 19.27 15.03
N LYS A 455 -25.31 20.29 14.76
CA LYS A 455 -26.62 20.12 14.11
C LYS A 455 -26.47 19.64 12.66
N ASN A 456 -25.66 20.33 11.85
CA ASN A 456 -25.45 19.99 10.45
C ASN A 456 -24.77 18.62 10.31
N PHE A 457 -23.80 18.33 11.18
CA PHE A 457 -23.14 17.03 11.29
C PHE A 457 -24.12 15.87 11.51
N LYS A 458 -25.06 15.98 12.46
CA LYS A 458 -26.09 14.94 12.67
C LYS A 458 -27.08 14.85 11.51
N ALA A 459 -27.47 15.98 10.91
CA ALA A 459 -28.34 16.00 9.74
C ALA A 459 -27.67 15.30 8.52
N PHE A 460 -26.35 15.42 8.37
CA PHE A 460 -25.59 14.73 7.32
C PHE A 460 -25.62 13.20 7.50
N HIS A 461 -25.44 12.69 8.72
CA HIS A 461 -25.62 11.26 9.01
C HIS A 461 -27.05 10.81 8.66
N GLN A 462 -28.07 11.51 9.17
CA GLN A 462 -29.47 11.19 8.89
C GLN A 462 -29.83 11.19 7.40
N LYS A 463 -29.25 12.10 6.60
CA LYS A 463 -29.48 12.16 5.14
C LYS A 463 -28.82 11.01 4.39
N TYR A 464 -27.57 10.66 4.70
CA TYR A 464 -26.76 9.79 3.85
C TYR A 464 -26.55 8.36 4.37
N TYR A 465 -26.72 8.09 5.68
CA TYR A 465 -26.49 6.76 6.27
C TYR A 465 -27.77 5.90 6.31
N HIS A 466 -28.81 6.30 5.57
CA HIS A 466 -30.03 5.51 5.40
C HIS A 466 -29.76 4.21 4.62
N PRO A 467 -30.37 3.06 4.99
CA PRO A 467 -30.12 1.80 4.30
C PRO A 467 -30.41 1.79 2.79
N SER A 468 -31.34 2.60 2.29
CA SER A 468 -31.61 2.68 0.85
C SER A 468 -30.45 3.31 0.06
N ASN A 469 -29.59 4.08 0.73
CA ASN A 469 -28.37 4.69 0.18
C ASN A 469 -27.10 3.84 0.47
N CYS A 470 -27.27 2.59 0.91
CA CYS A 470 -26.19 1.72 1.36
C CYS A 470 -25.82 0.64 0.35
N SER A 471 -24.51 0.48 0.15
CA SER A 471 -23.86 -0.56 -0.64
C SER A 471 -23.00 -1.46 0.27
N ILE A 472 -23.34 -2.75 0.35
CA ILE A 472 -22.63 -3.74 1.18
C ILE A 472 -21.83 -4.71 0.31
N TYR A 473 -20.54 -4.83 0.57
CA TYR A 473 -19.65 -5.72 -0.17
C TYR A 473 -19.21 -6.92 0.69
N SER A 474 -19.07 -8.08 0.06
CA SER A 474 -18.45 -9.25 0.68
C SER A 474 -17.66 -10.07 -0.36
N TYR A 475 -16.58 -10.71 0.08
CA TYR A 475 -15.75 -11.58 -0.75
C TYR A 475 -15.16 -12.73 0.05
N GLY A 476 -14.98 -13.87 -0.60
CA GLY A 476 -14.20 -15.02 -0.11
C GLY A 476 -15.02 -16.30 -0.05
N ASN A 477 -14.61 -17.22 0.83
CA ASN A 477 -15.17 -18.55 0.99
C ASN A 477 -16.04 -18.77 2.26
N PHE A 478 -16.33 -17.73 3.04
CA PHE A 478 -17.30 -17.82 4.13
C PHE A 478 -18.75 -17.83 3.58
N PRO A 479 -19.69 -18.58 4.20
CA PRO A 479 -21.04 -18.73 3.66
C PRO A 479 -21.80 -17.41 3.60
N LEU A 480 -22.26 -17.03 2.39
CA LEU A 480 -23.01 -15.79 2.16
C LEU A 480 -24.28 -15.69 3.03
N ALA A 481 -25.00 -16.81 3.22
CA ALA A 481 -26.24 -16.85 3.98
C ALA A 481 -26.07 -16.38 5.44
N ASP A 482 -24.94 -16.66 6.09
CA ASP A 482 -24.67 -16.19 7.46
C ASP A 482 -24.55 -14.66 7.50
N THR A 483 -23.87 -14.10 6.50
CA THR A 483 -23.64 -12.66 6.33
C THR A 483 -24.96 -11.94 6.08
N LEU A 484 -25.76 -12.42 5.12
CA LEU A 484 -27.08 -11.84 4.81
C LEU A 484 -28.04 -11.94 6.00
N GLY A 485 -28.14 -13.12 6.62
CA GLY A 485 -28.99 -13.36 7.79
C GLY A 485 -28.64 -12.46 8.98
N PHE A 486 -27.35 -12.25 9.25
CA PHE A 486 -26.92 -11.29 10.28
C PHE A 486 -27.34 -9.86 9.92
N ILE A 487 -26.99 -9.38 8.71
CA ILE A 487 -27.28 -8.01 8.26
C ILE A 487 -28.78 -7.70 8.30
N ASN A 488 -29.60 -8.61 7.75
CA ASN A 488 -31.04 -8.45 7.72
C ASN A 488 -31.64 -8.48 9.14
N SER A 489 -31.43 -9.59 9.86
CA SER A 489 -32.11 -9.81 11.14
C SER A 489 -31.70 -8.80 12.22
N GLU A 490 -30.46 -8.31 12.24
CA GLU A 490 -29.99 -7.35 13.23
C GLU A 490 -30.17 -5.88 12.83
N TYR A 491 -30.21 -5.55 11.53
CA TYR A 491 -30.24 -4.15 11.06
C TYR A 491 -31.38 -3.86 10.08
N LEU A 492 -31.43 -4.53 8.92
CA LEU A 492 -32.29 -4.07 7.82
C LEU A 492 -33.79 -4.34 8.02
N ALA A 493 -34.20 -5.53 8.48
CA ALA A 493 -35.60 -5.80 8.83
C ALA A 493 -36.08 -5.02 10.08
N LYS A 494 -35.14 -4.50 10.89
CA LYS A 494 -35.42 -3.68 12.08
C LYS A 494 -35.41 -2.17 11.80
N HIS A 495 -35.19 -1.73 10.55
CA HIS A 495 -35.09 -0.29 10.23
C HIS A 495 -36.47 0.40 10.18
N PRO A 496 -36.68 1.54 10.85
CA PRO A 496 -38.02 2.14 11.01
C PRO A 496 -38.54 2.85 9.75
N ASP A 497 -37.73 3.68 9.07
CA ASP A 497 -38.11 4.23 7.76
C ASP A 497 -37.75 3.26 6.64
N VAL A 498 -38.73 3.02 5.78
CA VAL A 498 -38.64 2.23 4.55
C VAL A 498 -39.50 2.81 3.41
N LYS A 499 -40.04 4.02 3.60
CA LYS A 499 -40.86 4.74 2.61
C LYS A 499 -40.02 5.74 1.82
N THR A 500 -39.00 6.32 2.44
CA THR A 500 -38.14 7.33 1.82
C THR A 500 -36.95 6.71 1.10
N ASP A 501 -36.89 6.86 -0.22
CA ASP A 501 -35.72 6.45 -1.01
C ASP A 501 -34.66 7.56 -1.07
N TYR A 502 -33.82 7.61 -0.03
CA TYR A 502 -32.71 8.56 0.08
C TYR A 502 -31.63 8.41 -1.01
N SER A 503 -31.59 7.32 -1.78
CA SER A 503 -30.54 7.10 -2.80
C SER A 503 -30.59 8.15 -3.91
N LYS A 504 -31.81 8.54 -4.33
CA LYS A 504 -32.02 9.56 -5.37
C LYS A 504 -31.53 10.94 -4.93
N GLY A 505 -31.59 11.23 -3.63
CA GLY A 505 -31.13 12.49 -3.02
C GLY A 505 -29.62 12.59 -2.79
N SER A 506 -28.86 11.56 -3.19
CA SER A 506 -27.39 11.50 -3.11
C SER A 506 -26.70 11.34 -4.48
N GLU A 507 -27.45 11.23 -5.58
CA GLU A 507 -26.85 11.05 -6.91
C GLU A 507 -25.97 12.23 -7.31
N VAL A 508 -24.76 11.92 -7.78
CA VAL A 508 -23.84 12.91 -8.35
C VAL A 508 -24.23 13.15 -9.82
N PRO A 509 -24.57 14.40 -10.23
CA PRO A 509 -24.82 14.73 -11.64
C PRO A 509 -23.53 14.64 -12.47
N SER A 510 -23.67 14.68 -13.80
CA SER A 510 -22.51 14.86 -14.68
C SER A 510 -22.15 16.34 -14.76
N GLU A 511 -20.86 16.67 -14.81
CA GLU A 511 -20.36 18.05 -14.84
C GLU A 511 -20.72 18.73 -16.17
N PRO A 512 -21.35 19.93 -16.15
CA PRO A 512 -21.69 20.68 -17.36
C PRO A 512 -20.45 21.06 -18.18
N ARG A 513 -20.42 20.64 -19.45
CA ARG A 513 -19.22 20.78 -20.29
C ARG A 513 -18.96 22.23 -20.72
N TRP A 514 -17.73 22.71 -20.50
CA TRP A 514 -17.35 24.10 -20.76
C TRP A 514 -17.28 24.45 -22.25
N LYS A 515 -17.44 25.75 -22.55
CA LYS A 515 -17.38 26.30 -23.92
C LYS A 515 -15.95 26.64 -24.38
N SER A 516 -14.99 26.76 -23.47
CA SER A 516 -13.59 27.13 -23.74
C SER A 516 -12.67 26.61 -22.64
N GLU A 517 -11.37 26.53 -22.93
CA GLU A 517 -10.32 26.32 -21.91
C GLU A 517 -10.43 27.36 -20.78
N ILE A 518 -10.18 26.93 -19.54
CA ILE A 518 -10.05 27.80 -18.36
C ILE A 518 -8.61 27.70 -17.85
N ARG A 519 -8.05 28.85 -17.44
CA ARG A 519 -6.73 28.92 -16.80
C ARG A 519 -6.84 29.35 -15.34
N LYS A 520 -6.03 28.73 -14.47
CA LYS A 520 -6.00 28.99 -13.03
C LYS A 520 -4.56 29.02 -12.49
N HIS A 521 -4.36 29.81 -11.45
CA HIS A 521 -3.12 29.86 -10.69
C HIS A 521 -3.44 29.76 -9.18
N VAL A 522 -2.63 29.00 -8.45
CA VAL A 522 -2.69 28.88 -6.98
C VAL A 522 -1.28 28.99 -6.41
N THR A 523 -1.15 29.29 -5.11
CA THR A 523 0.17 29.36 -4.46
C THR A 523 0.41 28.19 -3.52
N CYS A 524 1.68 27.93 -3.20
CA CYS A 524 2.09 26.94 -2.20
C CYS A 524 3.24 27.47 -1.33
N ARG A 525 3.69 26.67 -0.36
CA ARG A 525 4.93 26.97 0.39
C ARG A 525 6.16 26.82 -0.51
N PRO A 526 7.22 27.62 -0.30
CA PRO A 526 8.56 27.29 -0.75
C PRO A 526 9.05 25.96 -0.16
N ASP A 527 9.91 25.26 -0.89
CA ASP A 527 10.62 24.06 -0.43
C ASP A 527 12.11 24.39 -0.21
N PRO A 528 12.62 24.42 1.04
CA PRO A 528 14.04 24.70 1.32
C PRO A 528 14.98 23.56 0.88
N MET A 529 14.40 22.42 0.47
CA MET A 529 15.14 21.29 -0.08
C MET A 529 15.15 21.28 -1.62
N ALA A 530 14.50 22.23 -2.29
CA ALA A 530 14.59 22.44 -3.73
C ALA A 530 16.06 22.59 -4.20
N PRO A 531 16.54 21.78 -5.16
CA PRO A 531 17.91 21.89 -5.71
C PRO A 531 18.18 23.18 -6.50
N ASP A 532 17.11 23.83 -6.99
CA ASP A 532 17.13 25.12 -7.70
C ASP A 532 15.92 25.94 -7.22
N PRO A 533 16.13 27.03 -6.45
CA PRO A 533 15.04 27.87 -5.95
C PRO A 533 14.14 28.49 -7.02
N ALA A 534 14.63 28.68 -8.25
CA ALA A 534 13.83 29.22 -9.37
C ALA A 534 12.94 28.15 -10.04
N LYS A 535 13.13 26.86 -9.71
CA LYS A 535 12.43 25.72 -10.30
C LYS A 535 11.61 24.93 -9.26
N GLN A 536 10.70 25.62 -8.60
CA GLN A 536 9.79 25.04 -7.61
C GLN A 536 8.33 24.90 -8.11
N SER A 537 8.00 25.46 -9.28
CA SER A 537 6.61 25.55 -9.74
C SER A 537 6.11 24.25 -10.36
N THR A 538 4.79 24.09 -10.46
CA THR A 538 4.10 22.95 -11.07
C THR A 538 3.04 23.46 -12.05
N ILE A 539 2.87 22.78 -13.18
CA ILE A 539 1.82 23.04 -14.17
C ILE A 539 1.14 21.73 -14.53
N THR A 540 -0.15 21.76 -14.85
CA THR A 540 -0.90 20.63 -15.43
C THR A 540 -1.99 21.12 -16.37
N ILE A 541 -2.13 20.44 -17.49
CA ILE A 541 -3.27 20.53 -18.38
C ILE A 541 -4.15 19.32 -18.11
N ALA A 542 -5.37 19.55 -17.62
CA ALA A 542 -6.36 18.52 -17.30
C ALA A 542 -7.59 18.67 -18.18
N THR A 543 -8.14 17.56 -18.67
CA THR A 543 -9.28 17.52 -19.59
C THR A 543 -10.34 16.57 -19.06
N LEU A 544 -11.61 16.98 -19.10
CA LEU A 544 -12.72 16.12 -18.68
C LEU A 544 -13.17 15.21 -19.84
N CYS A 545 -13.12 13.90 -19.62
CA CYS A 545 -13.29 12.83 -20.60
C CYS A 545 -14.70 12.21 -20.53
N ASN A 546 -14.81 10.88 -20.52
CA ASN A 546 -16.06 10.12 -20.61
C ASN A 546 -16.73 9.90 -19.23
N ASP A 547 -17.98 9.43 -19.18
CA ASP A 547 -18.65 9.05 -17.92
C ASP A 547 -18.20 7.63 -17.52
N ILE A 548 -17.85 7.42 -16.25
CA ILE A 548 -17.25 6.17 -15.75
C ILE A 548 -18.14 4.94 -16.01
N ARG A 549 -19.46 5.12 -16.14
CA ARG A 549 -20.44 4.07 -16.45
C ARG A 549 -20.28 3.52 -17.87
N GLU A 550 -19.55 4.20 -18.75
CA GLU A 550 -19.23 3.79 -20.12
C GLU A 550 -18.05 2.78 -20.11
N ILE A 551 -18.26 1.62 -19.49
CA ILE A 551 -17.23 0.64 -19.08
C ILE A 551 -16.19 0.30 -20.16
N GLN A 552 -16.56 0.26 -21.45
CA GLN A 552 -15.63 0.02 -22.55
C GLN A 552 -14.78 1.26 -22.89
N GLU A 553 -15.39 2.43 -22.98
CA GLU A 553 -14.68 3.69 -23.27
C GLU A 553 -13.73 4.04 -22.10
N THR A 554 -14.20 3.83 -20.86
CA THR A 554 -13.40 3.89 -19.63
C THR A 554 -12.20 2.94 -19.66
N PHE A 555 -12.26 1.77 -20.30
CA PHE A 555 -11.09 0.91 -20.48
C PHE A 555 -10.13 1.49 -21.54
N GLU A 556 -10.66 1.83 -22.70
CA GLU A 556 -9.86 2.26 -23.86
C GLU A 556 -9.07 3.53 -23.53
N MET A 557 -9.67 4.46 -22.77
CA MET A 557 -9.00 5.65 -22.23
C MET A 557 -7.88 5.34 -21.22
N GLN A 558 -7.87 4.17 -20.56
CA GLN A 558 -6.76 3.75 -19.69
C GLN A 558 -5.58 3.23 -20.48
N VAL A 559 -5.84 2.41 -21.51
CA VAL A 559 -4.80 1.95 -22.45
C VAL A 559 -4.17 3.16 -23.12
N LEU A 560 -5.01 4.09 -23.59
CA LEU A 560 -4.58 5.36 -24.15
C LEU A 560 -3.78 6.20 -23.15
N GLY A 561 -4.21 6.27 -21.89
CA GLY A 561 -3.48 6.95 -20.82
C GLY A 561 -2.06 6.40 -20.62
N GLU A 562 -1.89 5.07 -20.58
CA GLU A 562 -0.56 4.45 -20.48
C GLU A 562 0.25 4.58 -21.79
N LEU A 563 -0.38 4.64 -22.96
CA LEU A 563 0.29 4.97 -24.23
C LEU A 563 0.80 6.42 -24.26
N LEU A 564 0.04 7.36 -23.68
CA LEU A 564 0.35 8.79 -23.67
C LEU A 564 1.38 9.20 -22.61
N VAL A 565 1.37 8.62 -21.39
CA VAL A 565 2.28 9.00 -20.29
C VAL A 565 3.06 7.84 -19.64
N GLY A 566 2.83 6.58 -20.03
CA GLY A 566 3.38 5.38 -19.38
C GLY A 566 4.86 5.13 -19.64
N GLY A 567 5.76 5.99 -19.14
CA GLY A 567 7.20 5.81 -19.23
C GLY A 567 7.79 6.03 -20.64
N PRO A 568 9.10 5.86 -20.85
CA PRO A 568 9.83 6.58 -21.90
C PRO A 568 9.36 6.52 -23.38
N ASN A 569 8.79 5.45 -23.96
CA ASN A 569 8.25 5.52 -25.36
C ASN A 569 6.94 6.33 -25.45
N SER A 570 6.29 6.64 -24.33
CA SER A 570 5.02 7.36 -24.35
C SER A 570 5.16 8.79 -24.84
N SER A 571 4.10 9.29 -25.49
CA SER A 571 4.15 10.52 -26.29
C SER A 571 4.55 11.75 -25.46
N PHE A 572 3.96 11.94 -24.28
CA PHE A 572 4.30 13.06 -23.40
C PHE A 572 5.62 12.84 -22.65
N TYR A 573 6.10 11.61 -22.48
CA TYR A 573 7.42 11.41 -21.87
C TYR A 573 8.50 11.95 -22.81
N LYS A 574 8.41 11.57 -24.10
CA LYS A 574 9.29 12.04 -25.18
C LYS A 574 9.35 13.58 -25.28
N THR A 575 8.25 14.29 -24.98
CA THR A 575 8.16 15.76 -25.22
C THR A 575 8.24 16.64 -23.97
N LEU A 576 7.82 16.17 -22.78
CA LEU A 576 7.84 16.97 -21.54
C LEU A 576 8.96 16.57 -20.57
N VAL A 577 9.19 15.26 -20.38
CA VAL A 577 10.14 14.75 -19.36
C VAL A 577 11.53 14.55 -19.93
N GLU A 578 11.64 13.96 -21.12
CA GLU A 578 12.90 13.68 -21.83
C GLU A 578 13.78 14.94 -22.04
N PRO A 579 13.23 16.15 -22.29
CA PRO A 579 14.03 17.37 -22.40
C PRO A 579 14.43 18.04 -21.07
N ASN A 580 14.07 17.45 -19.91
CA ASN A 580 14.39 17.96 -18.57
C ASN A 580 13.93 19.42 -18.30
N ILE A 581 12.74 19.81 -18.79
CA ILE A 581 12.16 21.16 -18.56
C ILE A 581 11.95 21.39 -17.06
N GLY A 582 11.35 20.39 -16.39
CA GLY A 582 11.30 20.24 -14.94
C GLY A 582 11.87 18.89 -14.49
N ALA A 583 11.78 18.57 -13.19
CA ALA A 583 12.35 17.33 -12.63
C ALA A 583 11.56 16.06 -12.96
N GLY A 584 10.27 16.19 -13.28
CA GLY A 584 9.40 15.08 -13.63
C GLY A 584 7.96 15.49 -13.90
N TYR A 585 7.08 14.51 -14.07
CA TYR A 585 5.65 14.73 -14.21
C TYR A 585 5.03 15.35 -12.94
N SER A 586 3.99 16.18 -13.14
CA SER A 586 3.13 16.65 -12.06
C SER A 586 2.44 15.47 -11.33
N PRO A 587 2.09 15.61 -10.04
CA PRO A 587 1.64 14.49 -9.19
C PRO A 587 0.32 13.83 -9.62
N VAL A 588 -0.41 14.47 -10.54
CA VAL A 588 -1.74 14.12 -11.06
C VAL A 588 -1.71 13.51 -12.46
N THR A 589 -0.53 13.28 -13.05
CA THR A 589 -0.42 12.89 -14.47
C THR A 589 -0.95 11.47 -14.76
N GLY A 590 -1.98 11.38 -15.62
CA GLY A 590 -2.62 10.17 -16.13
C GLY A 590 -4.10 10.38 -16.51
N TYR A 591 -4.73 9.35 -17.08
CA TYR A 591 -6.20 9.22 -17.09
C TYR A 591 -6.70 8.85 -15.68
N ASP A 592 -7.92 9.22 -15.28
CA ASP A 592 -8.44 9.24 -13.89
C ASP A 592 -9.97 9.05 -13.78
N PRO A 593 -10.46 7.83 -13.42
CA PRO A 593 -11.86 7.51 -13.15
C PRO A 593 -12.13 7.27 -11.66
N SER A 594 -11.97 8.31 -10.85
CA SER A 594 -12.41 8.41 -9.45
C SER A 594 -13.89 8.75 -9.36
N THR A 595 -14.19 9.77 -10.14
CA THR A 595 -15.39 10.59 -10.21
C THR A 595 -16.31 10.09 -11.32
N ARG A 596 -17.58 10.51 -11.28
CA ARG A 596 -18.57 10.17 -12.31
C ARG A 596 -18.09 10.51 -13.71
N ASP A 597 -17.64 11.75 -13.93
CA ASP A 597 -16.94 12.13 -15.15
C ASP A 597 -15.44 11.94 -14.94
N THR A 598 -14.80 11.26 -15.88
CA THR A 598 -13.39 10.86 -15.79
C THR A 598 -12.47 11.96 -16.33
N VAL A 599 -11.21 11.99 -15.91
CA VAL A 599 -10.24 13.05 -16.22
C VAL A 599 -9.05 12.48 -16.99
N PHE A 600 -8.42 13.25 -17.88
CA PHE A 600 -7.04 13.02 -18.30
C PHE A 600 -6.19 14.26 -18.02
N ALA A 601 -5.12 14.08 -17.24
CA ALA A 601 -4.21 15.15 -16.85
C ALA A 601 -2.77 14.84 -17.23
N VAL A 602 -2.01 15.85 -17.63
CA VAL A 602 -0.55 15.75 -17.84
C VAL A 602 0.12 17.09 -17.55
N GLY A 603 1.31 17.05 -16.96
CA GLY A 603 2.03 18.25 -16.57
C GLY A 603 3.42 17.97 -16.02
N LEU A 604 4.07 19.00 -15.49
CA LEU A 604 5.43 18.92 -14.95
C LEU A 604 5.54 19.56 -13.55
N SER A 605 6.41 19.01 -12.72
CA SER A 605 6.86 19.56 -11.44
C SER A 605 8.28 20.12 -11.53
N ALA A 606 8.63 20.99 -10.59
CA ALA A 606 9.93 21.67 -10.51
C ALA A 606 10.30 22.40 -11.82
N VAL A 607 9.36 23.19 -12.35
CA VAL A 607 9.56 24.06 -13.52
C VAL A 607 9.76 25.52 -13.11
N ASN A 608 10.35 26.30 -14.01
CA ASN A 608 10.36 27.76 -13.93
C ASN A 608 9.00 28.28 -14.44
N PRO A 609 8.35 29.28 -13.79
CA PRO A 609 7.12 29.90 -14.29
C PRO A 609 7.19 30.39 -15.75
N ALA A 610 8.37 30.82 -16.21
CA ALA A 610 8.57 31.29 -17.59
C ALA A 610 8.44 30.18 -18.66
N ASP A 611 8.51 28.90 -18.28
CA ASP A 611 8.27 27.77 -19.18
C ASP A 611 6.78 27.37 -19.29
N PHE A 612 5.85 28.01 -18.55
CA PHE A 612 4.45 27.58 -18.47
C PHE A 612 3.73 27.52 -19.83
N ASP A 613 3.69 28.61 -20.61
CA ASP A 613 2.96 28.61 -21.89
C ASP A 613 3.58 27.66 -22.92
N LYS A 614 4.92 27.59 -22.97
CA LYS A 614 5.69 26.62 -23.74
C LYS A 614 5.33 25.17 -23.39
N ILE A 615 5.03 24.86 -22.13
CA ILE A 615 4.55 23.52 -21.72
C ILE A 615 3.13 23.24 -22.27
N VAL A 616 2.27 24.26 -22.40
CA VAL A 616 0.95 24.14 -23.04
C VAL A 616 1.10 23.98 -24.57
N GLU A 617 2.00 24.72 -25.22
CA GLU A 617 2.34 24.53 -26.64
C GLU A 617 2.85 23.11 -26.92
N ILE A 618 3.71 22.58 -26.05
CA ILE A 618 4.18 21.19 -26.12
C ILE A 618 3.03 20.20 -25.92
N TYR A 619 2.05 20.49 -25.04
CA TYR A 619 0.87 19.66 -24.87
C TYR A 619 0.06 19.53 -26.18
N HIS A 620 -0.33 20.66 -26.79
CA HIS A 620 -1.10 20.67 -28.04
C HIS A 620 -0.34 20.01 -29.21
N SER A 621 0.93 20.38 -29.41
CA SER A 621 1.75 19.81 -30.50
C SER A 621 2.01 18.31 -30.32
N THR A 622 2.10 17.81 -29.08
CA THR A 622 2.17 16.36 -28.82
C THR A 622 0.88 15.64 -29.20
N LEU A 623 -0.30 16.22 -28.92
CA LEU A 623 -1.58 15.62 -29.30
C LEU A 623 -1.78 15.58 -30.82
N ASN A 624 -1.48 16.68 -31.52
CA ASN A 624 -1.57 16.74 -32.99
C ASN A 624 -0.68 15.66 -33.62
N LYS A 625 0.58 15.57 -33.18
CA LYS A 625 1.54 14.54 -33.62
C LYS A 625 1.05 13.10 -33.35
N VAL A 626 0.34 12.86 -32.25
CA VAL A 626 -0.28 11.55 -31.97
C VAL A 626 -1.47 11.25 -32.89
N ILE A 627 -2.26 12.25 -33.26
CA ILE A 627 -3.34 12.09 -34.24
C ILE A 627 -2.78 11.78 -35.64
N GLU A 628 -1.66 12.39 -36.00
CA GLU A 628 -0.93 12.17 -37.25
C GLU A 628 -0.23 10.79 -37.29
N GLU A 629 0.64 10.50 -36.32
CA GLU A 629 1.55 9.32 -36.35
C GLU A 629 0.98 8.07 -35.66
N GLY A 630 0.00 8.20 -34.76
CA GLY A 630 -0.52 7.09 -33.98
C GLY A 630 0.44 6.53 -32.92
N PHE A 631 0.43 5.21 -32.77
CA PHE A 631 1.19 4.49 -31.73
C PHE A 631 1.90 3.25 -32.30
N GLU A 632 3.16 3.04 -31.90
CA GLU A 632 3.92 1.83 -32.27
C GLU A 632 3.25 0.57 -31.69
N GLU A 633 3.01 -0.46 -32.51
CA GLU A 633 2.24 -1.66 -32.12
C GLU A 633 2.82 -2.37 -30.88
N ASP A 634 4.15 -2.52 -30.81
CA ASP A 634 4.86 -3.07 -29.64
C ASP A 634 4.49 -2.41 -28.31
N ASN A 635 4.25 -1.09 -28.31
CA ASN A 635 3.93 -0.36 -27.09
C ASN A 635 2.47 -0.63 -26.67
N ILE A 636 1.58 -0.90 -27.62
CA ILE A 636 0.21 -1.38 -27.37
C ILE A 636 0.27 -2.82 -26.85
N ASN A 637 0.96 -3.70 -27.56
CA ASN A 637 1.15 -5.11 -27.18
C ASN A 637 1.84 -5.26 -25.82
N GLY A 638 2.80 -4.39 -25.47
CA GLY A 638 3.43 -4.35 -24.15
C GLY A 638 2.49 -3.90 -23.02
N ILE A 639 1.55 -2.99 -23.29
CA ILE A 639 0.50 -2.61 -22.33
C ILE A 639 -0.53 -3.73 -22.18
N LEU A 640 -0.95 -4.36 -23.28
CA LEU A 640 -1.85 -5.51 -23.27
C LEU A 640 -1.24 -6.73 -22.57
N HIS A 641 0.04 -7.05 -22.79
CA HIS A 641 0.76 -8.08 -22.04
C HIS A 641 0.87 -7.73 -20.55
N ASN A 642 1.11 -6.46 -20.19
CA ASN A 642 1.07 -6.04 -18.79
C ASN A 642 -0.32 -6.24 -18.17
N ILE A 643 -1.41 -6.00 -18.90
CA ILE A 643 -2.77 -6.33 -18.45
C ILE A 643 -2.94 -7.86 -18.34
N GLU A 644 -2.39 -8.65 -19.26
CA GLU A 644 -2.39 -10.12 -19.21
C GLU A 644 -1.59 -10.70 -18.02
N LEU A 645 -0.54 -10.01 -17.56
CA LEU A 645 0.22 -10.39 -16.38
C LEU A 645 -0.43 -9.94 -15.06
N ASN A 646 -0.99 -8.72 -15.00
CA ASN A 646 -1.41 -8.11 -13.73
C ASN A 646 -2.61 -8.78 -13.02
N THR A 647 -3.48 -9.52 -13.72
CA THR A 647 -4.47 -10.39 -13.03
C THR A 647 -4.01 -11.83 -12.85
N LYS A 648 -3.14 -12.35 -13.74
CA LYS A 648 -2.57 -13.68 -13.50
C LYS A 648 -1.78 -13.69 -12.19
N HIS A 649 -1.09 -12.59 -11.88
CA HIS A 649 -0.52 -12.30 -10.57
C HIS A 649 -1.55 -12.40 -9.43
N GLN A 650 -1.32 -13.33 -8.50
CA GLN A 650 -2.13 -13.48 -7.29
C GLN A 650 -1.57 -12.65 -6.11
N SER A 651 -2.46 -11.96 -5.40
CA SER A 651 -2.13 -11.10 -4.24
C SER A 651 -2.84 -11.57 -2.98
N ALA A 652 -2.15 -11.52 -1.84
CA ALA A 652 -2.70 -11.89 -0.53
C ALA A 652 -3.82 -10.96 0.00
N SER A 653 -4.09 -9.84 -0.68
CA SER A 653 -5.21 -8.92 -0.38
C SER A 653 -6.15 -8.75 -1.57
N PHE A 654 -6.25 -9.78 -2.43
CA PHE A 654 -6.94 -9.71 -3.70
C PHE A 654 -8.42 -9.32 -3.57
N GLY A 655 -9.20 -9.96 -2.68
CA GLY A 655 -10.60 -9.61 -2.43
C GLY A 655 -10.83 -8.18 -1.95
N LEU A 656 -9.86 -7.63 -1.22
CA LEU A 656 -9.91 -6.26 -0.74
C LEU A 656 -9.54 -5.30 -1.89
N GLY A 657 -8.60 -5.67 -2.75
CA GLY A 657 -8.43 -5.07 -4.07
C GLY A 657 -9.72 -5.11 -4.91
N LEU A 658 -10.51 -6.18 -4.80
CA LEU A 658 -11.78 -6.35 -5.52
C LEU A 658 -12.93 -5.45 -5.05
N LEU A 659 -12.96 -4.98 -3.81
CA LEU A 659 -13.89 -3.93 -3.37
C LEU A 659 -13.67 -2.65 -4.16
N PHE A 660 -12.47 -2.11 -4.02
CA PHE A 660 -12.16 -0.71 -4.29
C PHE A 660 -12.55 -0.24 -5.67
N ASN A 661 -11.98 -0.86 -6.67
CA ASN A 661 -12.08 -0.46 -8.07
C ASN A 661 -13.46 -0.68 -8.69
N LEU A 662 -14.36 -1.33 -7.94
CA LEU A 662 -15.75 -1.44 -8.33
C LEU A 662 -16.58 -0.36 -7.63
N ILE A 663 -16.10 0.27 -6.55
CA ILE A 663 -16.85 1.30 -5.83
C ILE A 663 -17.12 2.52 -6.69
N SER A 664 -16.17 3.11 -7.42
CA SER A 664 -16.46 4.30 -8.24
C SER A 664 -17.51 3.98 -9.32
N VAL A 665 -17.38 2.81 -9.96
CA VAL A 665 -18.39 2.30 -10.91
C VAL A 665 -19.76 2.11 -10.23
N TRP A 666 -19.80 1.46 -9.07
CA TRP A 666 -21.03 1.09 -8.36
C TRP A 666 -21.71 2.27 -7.66
N ASN A 667 -20.95 3.22 -7.12
CA ASN A 667 -21.41 4.49 -6.52
C ASN A 667 -22.17 5.35 -7.54
N HIS A 668 -21.91 5.15 -8.83
CA HIS A 668 -22.64 5.78 -9.94
C HIS A 668 -23.58 4.80 -10.67
N ASN A 669 -24.00 3.71 -10.00
CA ASN A 669 -24.95 2.72 -10.51
C ASN A 669 -24.48 1.99 -11.80
N GLY A 670 -23.17 1.97 -12.07
CA GLY A 670 -22.55 1.36 -13.26
C GLY A 670 -22.41 -0.16 -13.17
N ASP A 671 -22.22 -0.81 -14.32
CA ASP A 671 -22.22 -2.28 -14.39
C ASP A 671 -20.89 -2.91 -13.97
N VAL A 672 -20.76 -3.21 -12.67
CA VAL A 672 -19.59 -3.90 -12.09
C VAL A 672 -19.30 -5.29 -12.67
N ALA A 673 -20.27 -5.94 -13.31
CA ALA A 673 -20.08 -7.26 -13.91
C ALA A 673 -19.30 -7.14 -15.21
N LYS A 674 -19.83 -6.33 -16.16
CA LYS A 674 -19.09 -5.87 -17.35
C LYS A 674 -17.79 -5.19 -16.98
N ALA A 675 -17.71 -4.48 -15.85
CA ALA A 675 -16.45 -3.99 -15.32
C ALA A 675 -15.49 -5.18 -15.17
N MET A 676 -15.75 -6.17 -14.33
CA MET A 676 -14.86 -7.32 -14.13
C MET A 676 -14.54 -8.24 -15.34
N GLN A 677 -14.78 -7.89 -16.61
CA GLN A 677 -14.40 -8.71 -17.79
C GLN A 677 -13.21 -8.13 -18.61
N VAL A 678 -11.96 -8.66 -18.56
CA VAL A 678 -10.83 -8.17 -19.40
C VAL A 678 -11.02 -8.65 -20.80
N ASN A 679 -10.95 -9.97 -21.02
CA ASN A 679 -10.59 -10.49 -22.34
C ASN A 679 -11.66 -10.08 -23.35
N SER A 680 -12.93 -10.00 -22.93
CA SER A 680 -14.05 -9.39 -23.64
C SER A 680 -13.71 -7.97 -24.12
N LYS A 681 -13.30 -7.08 -23.22
CA LYS A 681 -12.99 -5.68 -23.54
C LYS A 681 -11.64 -5.48 -24.25
N VAL A 682 -10.66 -6.37 -24.06
CA VAL A 682 -9.41 -6.43 -24.82
C VAL A 682 -9.65 -6.94 -26.25
N GLU A 683 -10.46 -7.98 -26.43
CA GLU A 683 -10.86 -8.46 -27.76
C GLU A 683 -11.78 -7.45 -28.46
N VAL A 684 -12.65 -6.72 -27.74
CA VAL A 684 -13.41 -5.59 -28.32
C VAL A 684 -12.47 -4.47 -28.75
N LEU A 685 -11.47 -4.08 -27.94
CA LEU A 685 -10.47 -3.08 -28.34
C LEU A 685 -9.66 -3.54 -29.56
N LYS A 686 -9.13 -4.76 -29.55
CA LYS A 686 -8.43 -5.36 -30.71
C LYS A 686 -9.32 -5.38 -31.95
N LYS A 687 -10.59 -5.77 -31.81
CA LYS A 687 -11.57 -5.79 -32.90
C LYS A 687 -11.78 -4.37 -33.47
N LYS A 688 -12.04 -3.37 -32.62
CA LYS A 688 -12.18 -1.97 -33.05
C LYS A 688 -10.92 -1.45 -33.74
N MET A 689 -9.72 -1.83 -33.28
CA MET A 689 -8.45 -1.48 -33.92
C MET A 689 -8.23 -2.19 -35.28
N ALA A 690 -8.73 -3.41 -35.44
CA ALA A 690 -8.68 -4.14 -36.71
C ALA A 690 -9.72 -3.60 -37.72
N GLU A 691 -10.89 -3.18 -37.24
CA GLU A 691 -11.94 -2.52 -38.04
C GLU A 691 -11.58 -1.06 -38.39
N ASN A 692 -10.84 -0.37 -37.52
CA ASN A 692 -10.32 0.99 -37.75
C ASN A 692 -8.86 1.12 -37.24
N PRO A 693 -7.85 1.07 -38.12
CA PRO A 693 -6.44 1.27 -37.77
C PRO A 693 -6.08 2.64 -37.17
N ARG A 694 -6.99 3.63 -37.20
CA ARG A 694 -6.83 4.94 -36.53
C ARG A 694 -7.66 5.09 -35.24
N TYR A 695 -8.28 4.01 -34.75
CA TYR A 695 -9.21 4.07 -33.61
C TYR A 695 -8.64 4.77 -32.36
N LEU A 696 -7.36 4.58 -32.06
CA LEU A 696 -6.71 5.22 -30.91
C LEU A 696 -6.47 6.71 -31.14
N GLN A 697 -6.17 7.13 -32.37
CA GLN A 697 -6.06 8.53 -32.78
C GLN A 697 -7.42 9.23 -32.74
N ASP A 698 -8.50 8.54 -33.13
CA ASP A 698 -9.87 9.06 -33.06
C ASP A 698 -10.34 9.25 -31.60
N LEU A 699 -9.94 8.36 -30.68
CA LEU A 699 -10.14 8.55 -29.23
C LEU A 699 -9.35 9.76 -28.69
N VAL A 700 -8.07 9.90 -29.06
CA VAL A 700 -7.25 11.08 -28.70
C VAL A 700 -7.95 12.36 -29.15
N LYS A 701 -8.40 12.39 -30.40
CA LYS A 701 -9.07 13.54 -30.97
C LYS A 701 -10.36 13.86 -30.19
N ARG A 702 -11.26 12.89 -30.02
CA ARG A 702 -12.55 13.04 -29.34
C ARG A 702 -12.41 13.53 -27.90
N HIS A 703 -11.53 12.93 -27.11
CA HIS A 703 -11.48 13.17 -25.65
C HIS A 703 -10.44 14.18 -25.20
N LEU A 704 -9.43 14.51 -26.03
CA LEU A 704 -8.32 15.39 -25.63
C LEU A 704 -8.17 16.65 -26.50
N VAL A 705 -8.64 16.64 -27.75
CA VAL A 705 -8.51 17.79 -28.68
C VAL A 705 -9.84 18.50 -28.91
N ASP A 706 -10.87 17.79 -29.38
CA ASP A 706 -12.17 18.34 -29.81
C ASP A 706 -13.03 18.83 -28.62
N THR A 707 -12.69 18.45 -27.38
CA THR A 707 -13.35 18.93 -26.16
C THR A 707 -12.77 20.25 -25.64
N ASN A 708 -13.66 21.17 -25.27
CA ASN A 708 -13.32 22.46 -24.67
C ASN A 708 -13.27 22.41 -23.13
N HIS A 709 -13.62 21.30 -22.48
CA HIS A 709 -13.57 21.16 -21.02
C HIS A 709 -12.14 20.87 -20.53
N ARG A 710 -11.29 21.90 -20.64
CA ARG A 710 -9.85 21.83 -20.35
C ARG A 710 -9.45 22.88 -19.34
N LEU A 711 -8.76 22.46 -18.28
CA LEU A 711 -8.19 23.30 -17.23
C LEU A 711 -6.66 23.31 -17.35
N VAL A 712 -6.06 24.48 -17.59
CA VAL A 712 -4.63 24.69 -17.35
C VAL A 712 -4.48 25.26 -15.95
N ILE A 713 -3.95 24.45 -15.03
CA ILE A 713 -3.70 24.86 -13.64
C ILE A 713 -2.19 24.95 -13.37
N THR A 714 -1.78 26.07 -12.78
CA THR A 714 -0.40 26.38 -12.41
C THR A 714 -0.30 26.63 -10.90
N MET A 715 0.87 26.31 -10.32
CA MET A 715 1.15 26.55 -8.91
C MET A 715 2.60 26.97 -8.71
N SER A 716 2.81 28.01 -7.91
CA SER A 716 4.14 28.56 -7.60
C SER A 716 4.31 28.84 -6.10
N PRO A 717 5.55 28.80 -5.58
CA PRO A 717 5.82 29.13 -4.18
C PRO A 717 5.53 30.61 -3.90
N ASP A 718 5.09 30.88 -2.67
CA ASP A 718 4.82 32.20 -2.14
C ASP A 718 5.49 32.27 -0.76
N GLU A 719 6.55 33.07 -0.62
CA GLU A 719 7.31 33.20 0.63
C GLU A 719 6.41 33.56 1.82
N LYS A 720 5.32 34.30 1.55
CA LYS A 720 4.34 34.71 2.56
C LYS A 720 3.17 33.74 2.71
N TYR A 721 3.22 32.55 2.11
CA TYR A 721 2.13 31.55 2.18
C TYR A 721 1.80 31.17 3.64
N LEU A 722 2.82 30.94 4.47
CA LEU A 722 2.63 30.59 5.88
C LEU A 722 2.09 31.77 6.70
N GLU A 723 2.59 32.99 6.45
CA GLU A 723 2.06 34.23 7.05
C GLU A 723 0.57 34.39 6.73
N LYS A 724 0.23 34.39 5.43
CA LYS A 724 -1.15 34.52 4.91
C LYS A 724 -2.09 33.43 5.41
N LEU A 725 -1.60 32.22 5.65
CA LEU A 725 -2.39 31.13 6.23
C LEU A 725 -2.61 31.35 7.74
N ALA A 726 -1.57 31.71 8.48
CA ALA A 726 -1.67 32.02 9.91
C ALA A 726 -2.59 33.23 10.18
N ASP A 727 -2.54 34.27 9.35
CA ASP A 727 -3.44 35.43 9.43
C ASP A 727 -4.91 35.05 9.16
N LYS A 728 -5.16 34.12 8.23
CA LYS A 728 -6.51 33.57 7.98
C LYS A 728 -7.01 32.75 9.17
N GLU A 729 -6.19 31.84 9.71
CA GLU A 729 -6.52 31.05 10.89
C GLU A 729 -6.79 31.95 12.11
N LYS A 730 -5.93 32.93 12.36
CA LYS A 730 -6.09 33.94 13.42
C LYS A 730 -7.38 34.75 13.23
N THR A 731 -7.66 35.22 12.02
CA THR A 731 -8.89 35.95 11.70
C THR A 731 -10.14 35.10 11.93
N ASN A 732 -10.08 33.79 11.61
CA ASN A 732 -11.18 32.85 11.84
C ASN A 732 -11.41 32.61 13.34
N LEU A 733 -10.34 32.39 14.10
CA LEU A 733 -10.38 32.28 15.56
C LEU A 733 -10.92 33.56 16.20
N GLU A 734 -10.39 34.74 15.86
CA GLU A 734 -10.87 36.03 16.35
C GLU A 734 -12.37 36.25 16.09
N LYS A 735 -12.86 35.92 14.89
CA LYS A 735 -14.29 36.02 14.56
C LYS A 735 -15.15 35.17 15.49
N LYS A 736 -14.71 33.98 15.86
CA LYS A 736 -15.43 33.11 16.82
C LYS A 736 -15.32 33.63 18.25
N LEU A 737 -14.12 34.03 18.69
CA LEU A 737 -13.88 34.58 20.04
C LEU A 737 -14.66 35.88 20.31
N LYS A 738 -14.89 36.71 19.29
CA LYS A 738 -15.68 37.95 19.37
C LYS A 738 -17.18 37.73 19.62
N VAL A 739 -17.71 36.53 19.39
CA VAL A 739 -19.13 36.17 19.60
C VAL A 739 -19.36 35.45 20.95
N LEU A 740 -18.30 35.01 21.64
CA LEU A 740 -18.41 34.29 22.91
C LEU A 740 -18.78 35.22 24.08
N THR A 741 -19.90 34.93 24.74
CA THR A 741 -20.28 35.54 26.02
C THR A 741 -19.37 35.04 27.16
N PRO A 742 -19.39 35.66 28.36
CA PRO A 742 -18.68 35.12 29.53
C PRO A 742 -19.10 33.68 29.87
N GLU A 743 -20.38 33.37 29.70
CA GLU A 743 -20.96 32.04 29.94
C GLU A 743 -20.43 31.04 28.91
N SER A 744 -20.43 31.38 27.61
CA SER A 744 -19.85 30.52 26.56
C SER A 744 -18.34 30.26 26.76
N LYS A 745 -17.60 31.22 27.34
CA LYS A 745 -16.18 31.02 27.70
C LYS A 745 -16.04 30.05 28.87
N LYS A 746 -16.90 30.16 29.87
CA LYS A 746 -16.97 29.20 30.98
C LYS A 746 -17.32 27.80 30.47
N GLU A 747 -18.30 27.66 29.58
CA GLU A 747 -18.67 26.38 28.95
C GLU A 747 -17.50 25.73 28.20
N ILE A 748 -16.65 26.51 27.52
CA ILE A 748 -15.43 25.99 26.85
C ILE A 748 -14.42 25.45 27.88
N PHE A 749 -14.24 26.13 29.01
CA PHE A 749 -13.37 25.68 30.10
C PHE A 749 -13.91 24.43 30.80
N ASP A 750 -15.18 24.47 31.23
CA ASP A 750 -15.87 23.35 31.89
C ASP A 750 -15.93 22.12 30.95
N PHE A 751 -16.11 22.32 29.64
CA PHE A 751 -16.01 21.26 28.62
C PHE A 751 -14.59 20.69 28.51
N GLY A 752 -13.55 21.52 28.52
CA GLY A 752 -12.15 21.08 28.47
C GLY A 752 -11.79 20.17 29.65
N LEU A 753 -12.15 20.60 30.87
CA LEU A 753 -11.98 19.80 32.08
C LEU A 753 -12.76 18.48 32.02
N LYS A 754 -14.00 18.50 31.51
CA LYS A 754 -14.80 17.29 31.31
C LYS A 754 -14.16 16.35 30.29
N LEU A 755 -13.74 16.84 29.13
CA LEU A 755 -13.11 16.01 28.09
C LEU A 755 -11.82 15.35 28.62
N LYS A 756 -10.99 16.09 29.37
CA LYS A 756 -9.81 15.52 30.04
C LYS A 756 -10.21 14.39 31.00
N LYS A 757 -11.20 14.62 31.88
CA LYS A 757 -11.71 13.59 32.81
C LYS A 757 -12.27 12.36 32.09
N ASP A 758 -12.99 12.56 30.99
CA ASP A 758 -13.58 11.47 30.19
C ASP A 758 -12.52 10.69 29.39
N GLN A 759 -11.38 11.33 29.05
CA GLN A 759 -10.18 10.69 28.50
C GLN A 759 -9.36 9.93 29.57
N ASP A 760 -9.29 10.43 30.80
CA ASP A 760 -8.62 9.76 31.93
C ASP A 760 -9.44 8.60 32.53
N THR A 761 -10.74 8.52 32.24
CA THR A 761 -11.64 7.51 32.80
C THR A 761 -11.45 6.14 32.14
N LYS A 762 -10.96 5.14 32.90
CA LYS A 762 -10.94 3.73 32.46
C LYS A 762 -12.36 3.24 32.21
N GLN A 763 -12.63 2.78 30.98
CA GLN A 763 -13.95 2.34 30.55
C GLN A 763 -14.08 0.81 30.53
N ASN A 764 -15.31 0.32 30.74
CA ASN A 764 -15.64 -1.08 30.49
C ASN A 764 -15.50 -1.41 28.99
N VAL A 765 -14.68 -2.41 28.67
CA VAL A 765 -14.45 -2.92 27.30
C VAL A 765 -14.90 -4.37 27.13
N ASP A 766 -15.59 -4.96 28.10
CA ASP A 766 -16.18 -6.30 28.01
C ASP A 766 -17.43 -6.35 27.11
N VAL A 767 -18.02 -5.19 26.82
CA VAL A 767 -19.07 -5.06 25.80
C VAL A 767 -18.57 -5.34 24.38
N LEU A 768 -17.27 -5.20 24.11
CA LEU A 768 -16.69 -5.50 22.80
C LEU A 768 -16.42 -7.00 22.65
N PRO A 769 -16.62 -7.59 21.46
CA PRO A 769 -16.11 -8.93 21.21
C PRO A 769 -14.57 -8.97 21.33
N THR A 770 -14.02 -10.16 21.49
CA THR A 770 -12.59 -10.44 21.34
C THR A 770 -12.39 -11.88 20.91
N LEU A 771 -11.38 -12.13 20.09
CA LEU A 771 -10.77 -13.46 20.04
C LEU A 771 -9.99 -13.73 21.33
N LYS A 772 -9.64 -15.00 21.53
CA LYS A 772 -8.65 -15.46 22.52
C LYS A 772 -7.46 -16.08 21.78
N VAL A 773 -6.31 -16.22 22.44
CA VAL A 773 -5.15 -16.94 21.89
C VAL A 773 -5.47 -18.42 21.62
N SER A 774 -6.52 -18.99 22.24
CA SER A 774 -7.07 -20.32 21.93
C SER A 774 -7.70 -20.44 20.54
N ASP A 775 -8.11 -19.33 19.93
CA ASP A 775 -8.90 -19.29 18.70
C ASP A 775 -8.00 -19.13 17.46
N LEU A 776 -6.68 -19.11 17.68
CA LEU A 776 -5.63 -19.03 16.66
C LEU A 776 -5.26 -20.43 16.15
N SER A 777 -4.69 -20.50 14.95
CA SER A 777 -4.10 -21.75 14.47
C SER A 777 -2.98 -22.22 15.41
N LYS A 778 -3.05 -23.50 15.79
CA LYS A 778 -2.05 -24.19 16.63
C LYS A 778 -0.75 -24.50 15.90
N ASP A 779 -0.71 -24.37 14.57
CA ASP A 779 0.51 -24.49 13.75
C ASP A 779 0.55 -23.43 12.64
N VAL A 780 1.72 -23.23 12.06
CA VAL A 780 1.95 -22.32 10.92
C VAL A 780 1.68 -23.04 9.59
N GLU A 781 1.33 -22.30 8.53
CA GLU A 781 1.27 -22.90 7.19
C GLU A 781 2.69 -23.26 6.74
N ARG A 782 3.01 -24.56 6.68
CA ARG A 782 4.32 -25.04 6.24
C ARG A 782 4.46 -24.94 4.72
N THR A 783 5.47 -24.22 4.25
CA THR A 783 5.75 -24.11 2.82
C THR A 783 6.65 -25.28 2.38
N PRO A 784 6.26 -26.11 1.40
CA PRO A 784 7.17 -27.10 0.83
C PRO A 784 8.28 -26.37 0.04
N LEU A 785 9.53 -26.52 0.49
CA LEU A 785 10.71 -25.90 -0.11
C LEU A 785 11.72 -26.97 -0.51
N ASN A 786 12.04 -27.01 -1.80
CA ASN A 786 13.03 -27.91 -2.38
C ASN A 786 14.32 -27.15 -2.65
N THR A 787 15.47 -27.62 -2.17
CA THR A 787 16.77 -27.04 -2.48
C THR A 787 17.41 -27.79 -3.64
N VAL A 788 17.57 -27.12 -4.79
CA VAL A 788 18.25 -27.65 -5.98
C VAL A 788 19.58 -26.93 -6.15
N ILE A 789 20.66 -27.64 -6.53
CA ILE A 789 21.94 -27.01 -6.85
C ILE A 789 22.13 -27.00 -8.36
N LEU A 790 22.07 -25.83 -8.99
CA LEU A 790 22.30 -25.64 -10.42
C LEU A 790 23.63 -24.91 -10.64
N LYS A 791 24.57 -25.51 -11.38
CA LYS A 791 25.88 -24.91 -11.72
C LYS A 791 26.63 -24.35 -10.48
N LYS A 792 26.65 -25.12 -9.38
CA LYS A 792 27.17 -24.77 -8.03
C LYS A 792 26.35 -23.72 -7.24
N VAL A 793 25.35 -23.06 -7.83
CA VAL A 793 24.48 -22.08 -7.16
C VAL A 793 23.29 -22.77 -6.48
N PRO A 794 22.98 -22.46 -5.20
CA PRO A 794 21.80 -22.98 -4.51
C PRO A 794 20.51 -22.24 -4.96
N ILE A 795 19.49 -23.04 -5.29
CA ILE A 795 18.16 -22.60 -5.73
C ILE A 795 17.12 -23.11 -4.73
N GLN A 796 16.37 -22.21 -4.09
CA GLN A 796 15.17 -22.53 -3.32
C GLN A 796 13.97 -22.56 -4.25
N LEU A 797 13.51 -23.76 -4.62
CA LEU A 797 12.31 -23.96 -5.42
C LEU A 797 11.07 -24.07 -4.51
N CYS A 798 10.02 -23.36 -4.88
CA CYS A 798 8.71 -23.35 -4.23
C CYS A 798 7.62 -23.61 -5.28
N ASN A 799 7.15 -24.86 -5.35
CA ASN A 799 6.07 -25.28 -6.26
C ASN A 799 4.72 -24.88 -5.65
N VAL A 800 4.07 -23.86 -6.22
CA VAL A 800 2.84 -23.25 -5.70
C VAL A 800 1.94 -22.77 -6.85
N PRO A 801 0.60 -22.75 -6.71
CA PRO A 801 -0.32 -22.40 -7.78
C PRO A 801 -0.27 -20.89 -8.09
N THR A 802 0.69 -20.46 -8.92
CA THR A 802 0.93 -19.06 -9.27
C THR A 802 0.05 -18.51 -10.38
N ASN A 803 -0.77 -19.35 -11.04
CA ASN A 803 -1.68 -19.00 -12.14
C ASN A 803 -0.95 -18.62 -13.43
N GLY A 804 0.07 -19.41 -13.78
CA GLY A 804 0.89 -19.25 -14.98
C GLY A 804 1.92 -18.12 -14.90
N VAL A 805 2.32 -17.73 -13.68
CA VAL A 805 3.31 -16.68 -13.41
C VAL A 805 4.52 -17.26 -12.68
N THR A 806 5.71 -17.11 -13.23
CA THR A 806 6.96 -17.47 -12.56
C THR A 806 7.58 -16.24 -11.91
N TYR A 807 7.94 -16.33 -10.63
CA TYR A 807 8.65 -15.29 -9.88
C TYR A 807 10.07 -15.78 -9.56
N ILE A 808 11.07 -14.94 -9.83
CA ILE A 808 12.48 -15.27 -9.60
C ILE A 808 13.12 -14.15 -8.79
N ARG A 809 13.88 -14.53 -7.76
CA ARG A 809 14.62 -13.60 -6.88
C ARG A 809 16.00 -14.16 -6.56
N GLY A 810 17.08 -13.43 -6.81
CA GLY A 810 18.44 -13.85 -6.45
C GLY A 810 19.10 -12.92 -5.46
N VAL A 811 19.85 -13.42 -4.47
CA VAL A 811 20.65 -12.62 -3.52
C VAL A 811 22.13 -12.76 -3.88
N ILE A 812 22.85 -11.65 -3.91
CA ILE A 812 24.28 -11.52 -4.16
C ILE A 812 24.88 -10.77 -2.97
N ASN A 813 25.84 -11.36 -2.26
CA ASN A 813 26.49 -10.67 -1.14
C ASN A 813 27.34 -9.46 -1.61
N THR A 814 27.33 -8.37 -0.84
CA THR A 814 28.10 -7.14 -1.05
C THR A 814 28.99 -6.75 0.13
N SER A 815 29.13 -7.62 1.13
CA SER A 815 29.99 -7.43 2.31
C SER A 815 31.44 -7.08 1.95
N ARG A 816 31.95 -7.58 0.81
CA ARG A 816 33.33 -7.36 0.33
C ARG A 816 33.56 -6.04 -0.43
N LEU A 817 32.52 -5.27 -0.75
CA LEU A 817 32.71 -3.97 -1.42
C LEU A 817 33.41 -2.95 -0.48
N PRO A 818 34.24 -2.04 -1.01
CA PRO A 818 34.76 -0.90 -0.25
C PRO A 818 33.64 -0.02 0.33
N GLU A 819 33.88 0.61 1.48
CA GLU A 819 32.86 1.41 2.18
C GLU A 819 32.38 2.63 1.37
N GLU A 820 33.25 3.21 0.53
CA GLU A 820 32.89 4.26 -0.44
C GLU A 820 31.89 3.75 -1.48
N ALA A 821 32.22 2.68 -2.20
CA ALA A 821 31.32 2.03 -3.16
C ALA A 821 29.99 1.61 -2.49
N LYS A 822 30.04 1.19 -1.23
CA LYS A 822 28.88 0.88 -0.38
C LYS A 822 28.02 2.08 0.00
N GLN A 823 28.51 3.33 -0.04
CA GLN A 823 27.67 4.54 0.07
C GLN A 823 26.84 4.72 -1.21
N TYR A 824 27.45 4.44 -2.37
CA TYR A 824 26.78 4.52 -3.67
C TYR A 824 25.99 3.25 -4.03
N LEU A 825 25.99 2.19 -3.21
CA LEU A 825 25.21 0.97 -3.44
C LEU A 825 23.72 1.21 -3.73
N PRO A 826 23.00 2.14 -3.05
CA PRO A 826 21.65 2.51 -3.44
C PRO A 826 21.68 3.02 -4.87
N ILE A 827 22.53 3.99 -5.18
CA ILE A 827 22.63 4.63 -6.51
C ILE A 827 23.03 3.63 -7.60
N PHE A 828 24.00 2.75 -7.38
CA PHE A 828 24.34 1.63 -8.30
C PHE A 828 23.12 0.77 -8.55
N CYS A 829 22.53 0.25 -7.47
CA CYS A 829 21.36 -0.59 -7.59
C CYS A 829 20.33 0.14 -8.43
N SER A 830 20.26 1.48 -8.22
CA SER A 830 19.36 2.50 -8.73
C SER A 830 19.55 2.96 -10.17
N VAL A 831 20.66 2.57 -10.78
CA VAL A 831 21.04 2.93 -12.15
C VAL A 831 21.78 1.78 -12.83
N ILE A 832 21.30 0.53 -12.72
CA ILE A 832 21.91 -0.61 -13.43
C ILE A 832 21.01 -1.34 -14.45
N THR A 833 19.70 -1.36 -14.24
CA THR A 833 18.72 -2.14 -14.99
C THR A 833 17.84 -1.38 -16.02
N ARG A 834 17.92 -0.04 -16.19
CA ARG A 834 17.43 0.85 -17.32
C ARG A 834 18.62 1.60 -18.00
N MET A 835 19.88 1.42 -17.57
CA MET A 835 21.06 2.12 -18.15
C MET A 835 21.37 1.74 -19.60
N GLY A 836 20.77 0.67 -20.09
CA GLY A 836 21.16 0.00 -21.32
C GLY A 836 22.06 -1.19 -21.08
N THR A 837 22.09 -2.07 -22.07
CA THR A 837 23.16 -3.04 -22.27
C THR A 837 23.98 -2.64 -23.49
N GLU A 838 25.08 -3.34 -23.77
CA GLU A 838 25.91 -3.04 -24.93
C GLU A 838 25.31 -3.56 -26.25
N GLN A 839 24.43 -4.57 -26.21
CA GLN A 839 23.66 -5.02 -27.38
C GLN A 839 22.38 -4.23 -27.61
N LEU A 840 21.74 -3.82 -26.52
CA LEU A 840 20.40 -3.29 -26.47
C LEU A 840 20.48 -2.01 -25.65
N ASP A 841 20.39 -0.87 -26.32
CA ASP A 841 20.53 0.48 -25.81
C ASP A 841 19.44 0.81 -24.78
N PHE A 842 18.73 1.93 -24.88
CA PHE A 842 17.59 2.17 -24.04
C PHE A 842 16.24 2.59 -24.75
N LYS A 843 15.73 2.11 -25.93
CA LYS A 843 14.24 2.10 -26.21
C LYS A 843 13.34 0.87 -26.65
N GLU A 844 13.82 -0.29 -27.08
CA GLU A 844 13.05 -1.57 -27.19
C GLU A 844 13.08 -2.52 -25.96
N PHE A 845 14.19 -3.00 -25.42
CA PHE A 845 14.25 -3.99 -24.31
C PHE A 845 13.39 -3.68 -23.08
N ASP A 846 13.08 -2.46 -22.63
CA ASP A 846 12.01 -2.28 -21.62
C ASP A 846 10.62 -2.38 -22.26
N LYS A 847 10.46 -2.03 -23.54
CA LYS A 847 9.39 -2.57 -24.39
C LYS A 847 9.43 -4.12 -24.39
N LYS A 848 10.58 -4.83 -24.41
CA LYS A 848 10.69 -6.31 -24.26
C LYS A 848 10.35 -6.76 -22.84
N VAL A 849 10.77 -6.04 -21.80
CA VAL A 849 10.39 -6.25 -20.39
C VAL A 849 8.90 -6.03 -20.21
N GLN A 850 8.29 -5.08 -20.92
CA GLN A 850 6.84 -4.86 -20.96
C GLN A 850 6.11 -5.92 -21.80
N LEU A 851 6.70 -6.45 -22.87
CA LEU A 851 6.17 -7.51 -23.73
C LEU A 851 6.34 -8.93 -23.14
N LYS A 852 7.30 -9.10 -22.21
CA LYS A 852 7.73 -10.42 -21.70
C LYS A 852 7.58 -10.58 -20.17
N THR A 853 7.66 -9.51 -19.39
CA THR A 853 7.80 -9.56 -17.92
C THR A 853 6.91 -8.54 -17.18
N GLY A 854 7.01 -8.49 -15.85
CA GLY A 854 6.46 -7.45 -14.96
C GLY A 854 7.51 -6.44 -14.48
N GLY A 855 8.60 -6.25 -15.23
CA GLY A 855 9.74 -5.41 -14.86
C GLY A 855 10.84 -6.18 -14.12
N LEU A 856 12.09 -5.92 -14.50
CA LEU A 856 13.31 -6.43 -13.84
C LEU A 856 13.74 -5.47 -12.72
N SER A 857 14.51 -5.92 -11.72
CA SER A 857 14.73 -5.11 -10.50
C SER A 857 15.95 -5.53 -9.66
N ILE A 858 16.74 -4.59 -9.13
CA ILE A 858 17.93 -4.82 -8.28
C ILE A 858 17.89 -3.88 -7.07
N SER A 859 18.27 -4.33 -5.87
CA SER A 859 18.41 -3.42 -4.71
C SER A 859 19.13 -4.02 -3.48
N SER A 860 19.83 -3.17 -2.73
CA SER A 860 20.70 -3.37 -1.55
C SER A 860 20.00 -3.85 -0.26
N HIS A 861 19.94 -5.16 -0.04
CA HIS A 861 19.37 -5.81 1.14
C HIS A 861 20.32 -5.79 2.34
N ILE A 862 19.84 -5.35 3.51
CA ILE A 862 20.54 -5.52 4.80
C ILE A 862 19.67 -6.32 5.77
N ALA A 863 20.17 -7.47 6.19
CA ALA A 863 19.53 -8.35 7.17
C ALA A 863 20.44 -8.58 8.39
N GLY A 864 20.01 -8.16 9.57
CA GLY A 864 20.65 -8.58 10.83
C GLY A 864 20.44 -10.07 11.07
N ASN A 865 21.44 -10.75 11.63
CA ASN A 865 21.37 -12.18 11.86
C ASN A 865 20.46 -12.52 13.03
N ILE A 866 19.60 -13.52 12.86
CA ILE A 866 18.58 -13.91 13.84
C ILE A 866 19.12 -14.59 15.11
N PHE A 867 20.40 -14.98 15.12
CA PHE A 867 21.06 -15.63 16.27
C PHE A 867 22.04 -14.71 17.01
N ASP A 868 22.70 -13.78 16.32
CA ASP A 868 23.70 -12.86 16.89
C ASP A 868 23.56 -11.45 16.29
N ASN A 869 23.30 -10.46 17.15
CA ASN A 869 23.19 -9.06 16.76
C ASN A 869 24.51 -8.47 16.23
N LYS A 870 25.66 -9.11 16.49
CA LYS A 870 26.97 -8.69 15.96
C LYS A 870 27.16 -9.00 14.47
N LEU A 871 26.25 -9.76 13.85
CA LEU A 871 26.40 -10.23 12.48
C LEU A 871 25.25 -9.74 11.59
N TYR A 872 25.57 -9.33 10.37
CA TYR A 872 24.56 -8.98 9.36
C TYR A 872 24.99 -9.37 7.95
N GLU A 873 24.03 -9.58 7.06
CA GLU A 873 24.25 -9.66 5.61
C GLU A 873 24.14 -8.25 5.04
N ASP A 874 25.17 -7.79 4.32
CA ASP A 874 25.12 -6.66 3.36
C ASP A 874 25.12 -7.31 1.97
N ALA A 875 24.05 -7.12 1.21
CA ALA A 875 23.83 -7.78 -0.07
C ALA A 875 23.09 -6.86 -1.05
N ILE A 876 22.98 -7.27 -2.30
CA ILE A 876 21.90 -6.87 -3.21
C ILE A 876 21.04 -8.10 -3.50
N ILE A 877 19.73 -7.92 -3.63
CA ILE A 877 18.85 -8.92 -4.23
C ILE A 877 18.48 -8.41 -5.65
N PHE A 878 18.18 -9.29 -6.60
CA PHE A 878 17.46 -8.98 -7.83
C PHE A 878 16.10 -9.70 -7.87
N SER A 879 15.09 -9.17 -8.55
CA SER A 879 13.75 -9.77 -8.63
C SER A 879 13.05 -9.49 -9.95
N SER A 880 12.29 -10.46 -10.44
CA SER A 880 11.44 -10.32 -11.63
C SER A 880 10.25 -11.30 -11.58
N MET A 881 9.23 -11.04 -12.41
CA MET A 881 8.17 -12.00 -12.68
C MET A 881 7.79 -11.96 -14.16
N SER A 882 7.34 -13.08 -14.71
CA SER A 882 6.85 -13.19 -16.09
C SER A 882 5.78 -14.28 -16.19
N LEU A 883 5.02 -14.28 -17.28
CA LEU A 883 4.19 -15.43 -17.64
C LEU A 883 5.11 -16.62 -17.97
N ASN A 884 4.75 -17.84 -17.60
CA ASN A 884 5.65 -19.02 -17.72
C ASN A 884 6.26 -19.19 -19.13
N ARG A 885 5.50 -18.86 -20.19
CA ARG A 885 5.95 -18.90 -21.59
C ARG A 885 7.07 -17.90 -21.96
N ASN A 886 7.32 -16.90 -21.11
CA ASN A 886 8.29 -15.82 -21.29
C ASN A 886 9.48 -15.91 -20.32
N VAL A 887 9.61 -16.99 -19.52
CA VAL A 887 10.69 -17.10 -18.52
C VAL A 887 12.07 -17.10 -19.19
N LYS A 888 12.22 -17.79 -20.32
CA LYS A 888 13.42 -17.75 -21.16
C LYS A 888 13.81 -16.32 -21.56
N ASP A 889 12.85 -15.51 -22.04
CA ASP A 889 13.10 -14.11 -22.37
C ASP A 889 13.52 -13.32 -21.11
N MET A 890 12.80 -13.48 -20.00
CA MET A 890 13.10 -12.81 -18.73
C MET A 890 14.52 -13.13 -18.24
N MET A 891 14.96 -14.38 -18.37
CA MET A 891 16.31 -14.81 -17.97
C MET A 891 17.39 -14.38 -18.97
N ALA A 892 17.09 -14.30 -20.27
CA ALA A 892 18.01 -13.74 -21.26
C ALA A 892 18.27 -12.24 -21.04
N LEU A 893 17.24 -11.48 -20.67
CA LEU A 893 17.38 -10.07 -20.30
C LEU A 893 18.23 -9.92 -19.02
N TRP A 894 18.07 -10.82 -18.04
CA TRP A 894 18.99 -10.90 -16.89
C TRP A 894 20.44 -11.26 -17.30
N SER A 895 20.67 -12.18 -18.23
CA SER A 895 22.02 -12.48 -18.74
C SER A 895 22.72 -11.24 -19.29
N GLN A 896 22.02 -10.40 -20.06
CA GLN A 896 22.59 -9.16 -20.56
C GLN A 896 22.90 -8.17 -19.42
N ILE A 897 21.98 -8.00 -18.46
CA ILE A 897 22.22 -7.16 -17.27
C ILE A 897 23.43 -7.62 -16.45
N PHE A 898 23.75 -8.91 -16.42
CA PHE A 898 24.90 -9.40 -15.66
C PHE A 898 26.24 -9.29 -16.41
N ASN A 899 26.21 -9.32 -17.75
CA ASN A 899 27.42 -9.42 -18.56
C ASN A 899 27.83 -8.13 -19.27
N GLU A 900 26.89 -7.21 -19.52
CA GLU A 900 27.09 -6.17 -20.54
C GLU A 900 26.28 -4.88 -20.29
N VAL A 901 26.20 -4.38 -19.06
CA VAL A 901 25.53 -3.07 -18.79
C VAL A 901 26.29 -1.92 -19.44
N SER A 902 25.58 -1.01 -20.10
CA SER A 902 26.20 0.17 -20.72
C SER A 902 26.30 1.33 -19.74
N TYR A 903 27.53 1.69 -19.35
CA TYR A 903 27.83 2.88 -18.54
C TYR A 903 28.15 4.12 -19.39
N LYS A 904 27.98 4.03 -20.72
CA LYS A 904 28.42 5.08 -21.66
C LYS A 904 27.59 6.36 -21.55
N ASP A 905 26.40 6.29 -20.98
CA ASP A 905 25.44 7.37 -20.87
C ASP A 905 25.51 8.16 -19.57
N THR A 906 26.07 9.36 -19.69
CA THR A 906 26.11 10.37 -18.63
C THR A 906 24.81 11.18 -18.50
N HIS A 907 24.10 11.48 -19.59
CA HIS A 907 22.99 12.44 -19.56
C HIS A 907 21.74 11.86 -18.91
N ARG A 908 21.41 10.60 -19.19
CA ARG A 908 20.22 10.01 -18.59
C ARG A 908 20.55 9.29 -17.28
N PHE A 909 21.81 9.00 -16.99
CA PHE A 909 22.28 8.88 -15.60
C PHE A 909 21.98 10.17 -14.80
N GLU A 910 22.31 11.36 -15.33
CA GLU A 910 21.93 12.66 -14.75
C GLU A 910 20.40 12.83 -14.61
N THR A 911 19.61 12.61 -15.68
CA THR A 911 18.13 12.64 -15.60
C THR A 911 17.61 11.70 -14.51
N LEU A 912 18.19 10.50 -14.37
CA LEU A 912 17.81 9.60 -13.30
C LEU A 912 18.16 10.17 -11.94
N VAL A 913 19.41 10.57 -11.69
CA VAL A 913 19.85 11.17 -10.41
C VAL A 913 18.94 12.33 -9.99
N LYS A 914 18.45 13.14 -10.95
CA LYS A 914 17.47 14.20 -10.69
C LYS A 914 16.06 13.68 -10.37
N MET A 915 15.49 12.78 -11.17
CA MET A 915 14.20 12.12 -10.89
C MET A 915 14.20 11.33 -9.56
N ILE A 916 15.39 10.88 -9.14
CA ILE A 916 15.70 10.16 -7.92
C ILE A 916 15.78 11.13 -6.73
N ALA A 917 16.45 12.27 -6.86
CA ALA A 917 16.56 13.23 -5.78
C ALA A 917 15.22 13.91 -5.47
N ASP A 918 14.49 14.34 -6.51
CA ASP A 918 13.13 14.88 -6.40
C ASP A 918 12.20 13.91 -5.63
N GLY A 919 12.23 12.63 -6.02
CA GLY A 919 11.48 11.57 -5.34
C GLY A 919 11.88 11.32 -3.88
N ALA A 920 13.14 11.58 -3.52
CA ALA A 920 13.66 11.42 -2.16
C ALA A 920 13.22 12.59 -1.27
N ILE A 921 13.47 13.81 -1.73
CA ILE A 921 13.16 15.08 -1.06
C ILE A 921 11.66 15.20 -0.78
N GLN A 922 10.81 15.02 -1.79
CA GLN A 922 9.36 15.09 -1.63
C GLN A 922 8.76 13.98 -0.73
N SER A 923 9.56 13.01 -0.28
CA SER A 923 9.09 11.93 0.58
C SER A 923 9.20 12.26 2.07
N ILE A 924 10.04 13.21 2.50
CA ILE A 924 10.30 13.54 3.91
C ILE A 924 9.00 13.79 4.68
N ALA A 925 8.18 14.76 4.25
CA ALA A 925 6.94 15.13 4.94
C ALA A 925 5.95 13.95 5.09
N SER A 926 5.92 13.05 4.12
CA SER A 926 5.05 11.85 4.15
C SER A 926 5.61 10.67 4.95
N SER A 927 6.92 10.67 5.23
CA SER A 927 7.68 9.57 5.86
C SER A 927 8.42 10.01 7.13
N GLY A 928 8.14 11.18 7.70
CA GLY A 928 9.03 11.82 8.68
C GLY A 928 9.37 10.97 9.90
N HIS A 929 8.42 10.16 10.40
CA HIS A 929 8.67 9.19 11.48
C HIS A 929 9.65 8.08 11.06
N HIS A 930 9.62 7.59 9.82
CA HIS A 930 10.60 6.61 9.33
C HIS A 930 11.99 7.22 9.25
N TYR A 931 12.10 8.45 8.76
CA TYR A 931 13.35 9.19 8.71
C TYR A 931 13.92 9.41 10.12
N ALA A 932 13.07 9.81 11.07
CA ALA A 932 13.45 9.95 12.47
C ALA A 932 13.85 8.61 13.11
N MET A 933 13.09 7.52 12.91
CA MET A 933 13.43 6.18 13.41
C MET A 933 14.75 5.65 12.83
N SER A 934 14.99 5.89 11.53
CA SER A 934 16.19 5.46 10.80
C SER A 934 17.44 6.20 11.29
N LYS A 935 17.37 7.54 11.37
CA LYS A 935 18.46 8.37 11.90
C LYS A 935 18.70 8.13 13.40
N ALA A 936 17.64 7.92 14.19
CA ALA A 936 17.78 7.46 15.57
C ALA A 936 18.44 6.07 15.65
N ALA A 937 18.13 5.16 14.73
CA ALA A 937 18.73 3.83 14.70
C ALA A 937 20.20 3.86 14.26
N SER A 938 20.64 4.78 13.39
CA SER A 938 22.02 4.82 12.88
C SER A 938 23.06 4.97 14.00
N PHE A 939 22.73 5.73 15.04
CA PHE A 939 23.57 5.91 16.23
C PHE A 939 23.72 4.64 17.10
N THR A 940 22.97 3.56 16.83
CA THR A 940 22.93 2.35 17.69
C THR A 940 23.78 1.18 17.20
N SER A 941 24.10 1.10 15.90
CA SER A 941 24.81 -0.05 15.28
C SER A 941 25.22 0.26 13.84
N ARG A 942 26.31 -0.38 13.37
CA ARG A 942 26.85 -0.21 12.02
C ARG A 942 25.84 -0.65 10.97
N ARG A 943 25.14 -1.77 11.19
CA ARG A 943 24.04 -2.24 10.34
C ARG A 943 22.94 -1.19 10.19
N SER A 944 22.54 -0.49 11.26
CA SER A 944 21.55 0.59 11.17
C SER A 944 22.10 1.83 10.45
N ALA A 945 23.36 2.20 10.67
CA ALA A 945 23.98 3.30 9.91
C ALA A 945 24.10 2.98 8.41
N ARG A 946 24.39 1.73 8.05
CA ARG A 946 24.35 1.24 6.67
C ARG A 946 22.93 1.26 6.07
N GLN A 947 21.88 1.10 6.88
CA GLN A 947 20.47 1.24 6.45
C GLN A 947 20.04 2.71 6.30
N GLU A 948 20.55 3.62 7.13
CA GLU A 948 20.35 5.07 7.00
C GLU A 948 20.91 5.59 5.66
N LEU A 949 22.11 5.14 5.28
CA LEU A 949 22.70 5.41 3.97
C LEU A 949 21.93 4.82 2.77
N GLN A 950 20.97 3.91 2.99
CA GLN A 950 20.18 3.28 1.91
C GLN A 950 18.86 3.98 1.59
N GLY A 951 18.31 4.76 2.53
CA GLY A 951 17.00 5.39 2.36
C GLY A 951 16.58 6.38 3.46
N GLY A 952 17.50 6.74 4.36
CA GLY A 952 17.32 7.70 5.44
C GLY A 952 17.67 9.14 5.06
N LEU A 953 17.85 10.02 6.04
CA LEU A 953 18.13 11.44 5.82
C LEU A 953 19.49 11.65 5.15
N GLU A 954 20.53 10.92 5.58
CA GLU A 954 21.87 10.98 4.98
C GLU A 954 21.85 10.59 3.48
N TYR A 955 20.95 9.67 3.11
CA TYR A 955 20.69 9.33 1.72
C TYR A 955 19.98 10.48 0.97
N VAL A 956 19.00 11.16 1.57
CA VAL A 956 18.35 12.33 0.94
C VAL A 956 19.33 13.49 0.77
N GLU A 957 20.20 13.76 1.75
CA GLU A 957 21.26 14.77 1.66
C GLU A 957 22.27 14.43 0.55
N THR A 958 22.71 13.17 0.48
CA THR A 958 23.54 12.66 -0.62
C THR A 958 22.86 12.92 -1.96
N MET A 959 21.57 12.62 -2.10
CA MET A 959 20.84 12.87 -3.34
C MET A 959 20.65 14.35 -3.68
N LYS A 960 20.40 15.22 -2.69
CA LYS A 960 20.32 16.67 -2.88
C LYS A 960 21.64 17.18 -3.48
N SER A 961 22.76 16.85 -2.83
CA SER A 961 24.11 17.17 -3.30
C SER A 961 24.36 16.73 -4.75
N LEU A 962 24.05 15.47 -5.07
CA LEU A 962 24.23 14.93 -6.42
C LEU A 962 23.31 15.57 -7.47
N SER A 963 22.08 15.94 -7.11
CA SER A 963 21.15 16.61 -8.04
C SER A 963 21.56 18.05 -8.40
N SER A 964 22.28 18.72 -7.50
CA SER A 964 22.90 20.04 -7.72
C SER A 964 24.30 19.96 -8.33
N SER A 965 24.89 18.77 -8.50
CA SER A 965 26.22 18.63 -9.09
C SER A 965 26.22 18.94 -10.58
N LYS A 966 27.27 19.63 -11.04
CA LYS A 966 27.53 19.91 -12.46
C LYS A 966 28.24 18.75 -13.18
N ASP A 967 28.79 17.81 -12.42
CA ASP A 967 29.48 16.62 -12.93
C ASP A 967 29.11 15.40 -12.09
N LEU A 968 28.83 14.29 -12.79
CA LEU A 968 28.44 13.00 -12.21
C LEU A 968 29.34 11.86 -12.72
N SER A 969 30.38 12.15 -13.51
CA SER A 969 31.32 11.18 -14.09
C SER A 969 31.89 10.23 -13.04
N LYS A 970 32.53 10.76 -12.00
CA LYS A 970 33.12 10.00 -10.89
C LYS A 970 32.11 9.08 -10.20
N VAL A 971 30.85 9.48 -10.11
CA VAL A 971 29.80 8.68 -9.49
C VAL A 971 29.41 7.51 -10.42
N LEU A 972 29.38 7.75 -11.73
CA LEU A 972 29.15 6.72 -12.75
C LEU A 972 30.31 5.72 -12.81
N ASP A 973 31.55 6.16 -12.61
CA ASP A 973 32.73 5.29 -12.48
C ASP A 973 32.65 4.40 -11.22
N ILE A 974 32.16 4.93 -10.10
CA ILE A 974 31.88 4.14 -8.89
C ILE A 974 30.72 3.15 -9.14
N ILE A 975 29.66 3.57 -9.83
CA ILE A 975 28.53 2.69 -10.22
C ILE A 975 29.05 1.52 -11.06
N LYS A 976 29.91 1.79 -12.06
CA LYS A 976 30.56 0.75 -12.85
C LYS A 976 31.40 -0.19 -11.97
N THR A 977 32.23 0.37 -11.10
CA THR A 977 33.10 -0.39 -10.19
C THR A 977 32.30 -1.33 -9.28
N ILE A 978 31.10 -0.92 -8.84
CA ILE A 978 30.17 -1.79 -8.11
C ILE A 978 29.65 -2.91 -9.03
N GLY A 979 29.19 -2.58 -10.24
CA GLY A 979 28.68 -3.55 -11.21
C GLY A 979 29.69 -4.66 -11.56
N ASP A 980 30.90 -4.27 -11.94
CA ASP A 980 32.00 -5.18 -12.27
C ASP A 980 32.31 -6.14 -11.09
N ALA A 981 32.12 -5.68 -9.84
CA ALA A 981 32.37 -6.48 -8.63
C ALA A 981 31.19 -7.39 -8.22
N VAL A 982 29.93 -7.02 -8.49
CA VAL A 982 28.73 -7.73 -7.98
C VAL A 982 27.97 -8.55 -9.01
N LEU A 983 28.05 -8.25 -10.31
CA LEU A 983 27.20 -8.86 -11.35
C LEU A 983 27.74 -10.24 -11.80
N ASN A 984 27.92 -11.15 -10.86
CA ASN A 984 28.50 -12.47 -11.06
C ASN A 984 27.89 -13.52 -10.11
N LYS A 985 28.21 -14.80 -10.33
CA LYS A 985 27.67 -15.91 -9.51
C LYS A 985 28.51 -16.32 -8.30
N ASN A 986 29.54 -15.55 -7.92
CA ASN A 986 30.49 -15.95 -6.87
C ASN A 986 29.84 -16.14 -5.48
N TYR A 987 28.89 -15.26 -5.14
CA TYR A 987 28.17 -15.23 -3.86
C TYR A 987 26.64 -15.18 -4.07
N LEU A 988 26.15 -15.90 -5.08
CA LEU A 988 24.76 -15.90 -5.52
C LEU A 988 23.96 -17.06 -4.88
N ARG A 989 22.70 -16.77 -4.51
CA ARG A 989 21.63 -17.76 -4.25
C ARG A 989 20.34 -17.32 -4.94
N ILE A 990 19.47 -18.23 -5.37
CA ILE A 990 18.21 -17.90 -6.06
C ILE A 990 17.00 -18.56 -5.37
N ALA A 991 15.84 -17.92 -5.43
CA ALA A 991 14.53 -18.48 -5.12
C ALA A 991 13.62 -18.39 -6.36
N VAL A 992 12.84 -19.46 -6.60
CA VAL A 992 11.89 -19.58 -7.72
C VAL A 992 10.54 -20.02 -7.17
N ASN A 993 9.50 -19.20 -7.37
CA ASN A 993 8.11 -19.53 -7.05
C ASN A 993 7.35 -19.72 -8.38
N THR A 994 6.79 -20.91 -8.62
CA THR A 994 6.22 -21.30 -9.93
C THR A 994 5.21 -22.44 -9.81
N ASP A 995 4.29 -22.53 -10.77
CA ASP A 995 3.45 -23.71 -11.06
C ASP A 995 3.99 -24.55 -12.24
N SER A 996 5.22 -24.28 -12.71
CA SER A 996 5.89 -25.05 -13.77
C SER A 996 7.41 -25.16 -13.55
N ASP A 997 7.93 -26.39 -13.53
CA ASP A 997 9.35 -26.70 -13.33
C ASP A 997 10.25 -26.30 -14.51
N ALA A 998 9.66 -26.00 -15.69
CA ALA A 998 10.41 -25.59 -16.88
C ALA A 998 11.33 -24.38 -16.64
N ALA A 999 10.96 -23.50 -15.72
CA ALA A 999 11.74 -22.33 -15.31
C ALA A 999 13.17 -22.68 -14.82
N LEU A 1000 13.40 -23.89 -14.28
CA LEU A 1000 14.72 -24.33 -13.85
C LEU A 1000 15.72 -24.46 -15.01
N GLY A 1001 15.24 -24.81 -16.21
CA GLY A 1001 16.07 -24.91 -17.40
C GLY A 1001 16.60 -23.54 -17.87
N ASP A 1002 15.73 -22.54 -17.85
CA ASP A 1002 16.08 -21.16 -18.21
C ASP A 1002 17.00 -20.51 -17.16
N VAL A 1003 16.75 -20.76 -15.87
CA VAL A 1003 17.68 -20.37 -14.78
C VAL A 1003 19.03 -21.06 -14.94
N GLY A 1004 19.06 -22.34 -15.32
CA GLY A 1004 20.30 -23.07 -15.61
C GLY A 1004 21.10 -22.49 -16.79
N GLN A 1005 20.42 -21.99 -17.83
CA GLN A 1005 21.06 -21.28 -18.95
C GLN A 1005 21.64 -19.93 -18.50
N PHE A 1006 20.88 -19.12 -17.78
CA PHE A 1006 21.38 -17.87 -17.16
C PHE A 1006 22.62 -18.11 -16.30
N LEU A 1007 22.59 -19.10 -15.41
CA LEU A 1007 23.73 -19.45 -14.55
C LEU A 1007 24.94 -20.01 -15.30
N THR A 1008 24.77 -20.55 -16.51
CA THR A 1008 25.89 -20.85 -17.41
C THR A 1008 26.42 -19.59 -18.09
N SER A 1009 25.55 -18.65 -18.47
CA SER A 1009 25.93 -17.43 -19.21
C SER A 1009 26.69 -16.36 -18.41
N ILE A 1010 26.55 -16.31 -17.08
CA ILE A 1010 27.16 -15.26 -16.24
C ILE A 1010 28.50 -15.67 -15.63
N ASN A 1011 29.38 -14.70 -15.39
CA ASN A 1011 30.76 -14.92 -14.92
C ASN A 1011 30.87 -15.39 -13.46
N GLY A 1012 32.03 -15.96 -13.11
CA GLY A 1012 32.42 -16.39 -11.75
C GLY A 1012 32.24 -17.89 -11.47
N GLU A 1013 32.51 -18.30 -10.24
CA GLU A 1013 32.15 -19.62 -9.70
C GLU A 1013 31.58 -19.48 -8.29
N CYS A 1014 30.44 -20.10 -7.99
CA CYS A 1014 29.81 -19.99 -6.69
C CYS A 1014 30.65 -20.67 -5.60
N VAL A 1015 31.20 -19.87 -4.67
CA VAL A 1015 32.05 -20.33 -3.56
C VAL A 1015 31.22 -20.58 -2.30
N LYS A 1016 30.36 -19.63 -1.93
CA LYS A 1016 29.39 -19.71 -0.81
C LYS A 1016 28.26 -18.70 -1.01
N GLY A 1017 27.01 -19.10 -0.81
CA GLY A 1017 25.82 -18.26 -1.06
C GLY A 1017 25.42 -17.28 0.06
N MET A 1018 26.20 -17.17 1.13
CA MET A 1018 25.95 -16.24 2.25
C MET A 1018 27.25 -15.98 3.02
N GLU A 1019 27.76 -14.75 2.94
CA GLU A 1019 28.78 -14.22 3.86
C GLU A 1019 28.13 -13.24 4.84
N LYS A 1020 28.82 -12.90 5.93
CA LYS A 1020 28.35 -11.98 6.97
C LYS A 1020 29.40 -10.92 7.25
N SER A 1021 28.94 -9.70 7.49
CA SER A 1021 29.72 -8.58 8.02
C SER A 1021 29.58 -8.51 9.54
N GLU A 1022 30.62 -8.02 10.22
CA GLU A 1022 30.67 -7.85 11.67
C GLU A 1022 30.39 -6.41 12.10
N GLU A 1023 29.58 -6.27 13.15
CA GLU A 1023 29.41 -5.03 13.90
C GLU A 1023 30.76 -4.58 14.49
N SER A 1024 31.12 -3.34 14.20
CA SER A 1024 32.47 -2.81 14.43
C SER A 1024 32.43 -1.29 14.58
N GLY A 1025 33.20 -0.78 15.54
CA GLY A 1025 33.14 0.61 16.01
C GLY A 1025 32.54 0.73 17.41
N SER A 1026 32.70 1.91 18.05
CA SER A 1026 32.12 2.22 19.35
C SER A 1026 30.97 3.20 19.20
N PHE A 1027 29.78 2.80 19.64
CA PHE A 1027 28.57 3.60 19.59
C PHE A 1027 28.33 4.31 20.92
N LYS A 1028 27.76 5.50 20.86
CA LYS A 1028 27.42 6.37 22.00
C LYS A 1028 26.09 7.04 21.76
N SER A 1029 25.34 7.32 22.82
CA SER A 1029 24.08 8.03 22.72
C SER A 1029 24.23 9.40 22.07
N GLN A 1030 23.32 9.74 21.16
CA GLN A 1030 23.34 10.94 20.34
C GLN A 1030 21.92 11.40 20.01
N ASP A 1031 21.67 12.70 20.11
CA ASP A 1031 20.42 13.35 19.73
C ASP A 1031 20.64 14.19 18.47
N PHE A 1032 19.69 14.12 17.52
CA PHE A 1032 19.78 14.81 16.23
C PHE A 1032 18.50 15.57 15.88
N PHE A 1033 18.62 16.88 15.63
CA PHE A 1033 17.51 17.72 15.18
C PHE A 1033 17.66 18.07 13.69
N TYR A 1034 16.59 17.86 12.91
CA TYR A 1034 16.53 18.20 11.49
C TYR A 1034 15.46 19.28 11.25
N GLU A 1035 15.91 20.51 11.02
CA GLU A 1035 15.06 21.69 10.87
C GLU A 1035 14.33 21.68 9.52
N MET A 1036 13.00 21.67 9.56
CA MET A 1036 12.12 21.72 8.40
C MET A 1036 10.93 22.66 8.67
N PRO A 1037 10.44 23.44 7.69
CA PRO A 1037 9.33 24.40 7.86
C PRO A 1037 7.95 23.70 7.87
N PHE A 1038 7.81 22.70 8.73
CA PHE A 1038 6.56 21.97 8.95
C PHE A 1038 5.75 22.60 10.09
N GLN A 1039 4.43 22.41 10.09
CA GLN A 1039 3.57 22.82 11.22
C GLN A 1039 3.56 21.80 12.38
N VAL A 1040 4.23 20.66 12.20
CA VAL A 1040 4.25 19.51 13.12
C VAL A 1040 5.59 18.78 13.01
N SER A 1041 5.96 18.06 14.07
CA SER A 1041 7.21 17.32 14.16
C SER A 1041 7.03 15.81 13.96
N TYR A 1042 8.16 15.10 13.87
CA TYR A 1042 8.27 13.65 13.85
C TYR A 1042 9.40 13.26 14.82
N VAL A 1043 9.14 12.33 15.73
CA VAL A 1043 10.12 11.90 16.73
C VAL A 1043 10.45 10.42 16.53
N GLY A 1044 11.72 10.06 16.70
CA GLY A 1044 12.20 8.67 16.78
C GLY A 1044 13.20 8.51 17.91
N LYS A 1045 13.12 7.41 18.66
CA LYS A 1045 14.11 7.04 19.70
C LYS A 1045 14.41 5.55 19.57
N SER A 1046 15.67 5.16 19.42
CA SER A 1046 16.08 3.79 19.09
C SER A 1046 17.21 3.30 20.00
N LEU A 1047 17.16 2.02 20.37
CA LEU A 1047 18.16 1.36 21.21
C LEU A 1047 18.35 -0.13 20.83
N PRO A 1048 19.54 -0.72 21.06
CA PRO A 1048 19.80 -2.14 20.80
C PRO A 1048 19.32 -3.04 21.95
N THR A 1049 18.72 -4.19 21.63
CA THR A 1049 18.28 -5.23 22.59
C THR A 1049 18.82 -6.62 22.20
N THR A 1050 17.98 -7.63 21.93
CA THR A 1050 18.37 -9.03 21.73
C THR A 1050 17.91 -9.62 20.38
N PRO A 1051 18.66 -10.55 19.76
CA PRO A 1051 18.33 -11.12 18.44
C PRO A 1051 17.04 -11.96 18.45
N TYR A 1052 16.42 -12.15 17.29
CA TYR A 1052 15.11 -12.83 17.12
C TYR A 1052 14.96 -14.19 17.84
N VAL A 1053 16.01 -15.02 17.88
CA VAL A 1053 15.99 -16.36 18.50
C VAL A 1053 16.22 -16.32 20.02
N SER A 1054 16.54 -15.16 20.60
CA SER A 1054 16.63 -14.93 22.06
C SER A 1054 15.31 -15.21 22.76
N ASN A 1055 15.37 -15.84 23.94
CA ASN A 1055 14.20 -16.05 24.79
C ASN A 1055 13.52 -14.75 25.24
N ASN A 1056 14.26 -13.62 25.25
CA ASN A 1056 13.71 -12.31 25.63
C ASN A 1056 12.98 -11.61 24.47
N HIS A 1057 13.26 -11.97 23.21
CA HIS A 1057 12.71 -11.28 22.04
C HIS A 1057 11.19 -11.44 21.87
N PRO A 1058 10.57 -12.62 22.13
CA PRO A 1058 9.11 -12.76 22.22
C PRO A 1058 8.47 -11.78 23.21
N ALA A 1059 9.01 -11.68 24.43
CA ALA A 1059 8.50 -10.79 25.47
C ALA A 1059 8.67 -9.31 25.10
N LEU A 1060 9.83 -8.91 24.56
CA LEU A 1060 10.05 -7.56 24.04
C LEU A 1060 9.09 -7.20 22.89
N ARG A 1061 8.74 -8.16 22.03
CA ARG A 1061 7.79 -7.96 20.92
C ARG A 1061 6.36 -7.74 21.42
N VAL A 1062 5.93 -8.48 22.45
CA VAL A 1062 4.65 -8.25 23.13
C VAL A 1062 4.68 -6.91 23.88
N ALA A 1063 5.76 -6.59 24.60
CA ALA A 1063 5.92 -5.33 25.33
C ALA A 1063 5.88 -4.09 24.41
N ALA A 1064 6.46 -4.15 23.21
CA ALA A 1064 6.38 -3.08 22.20
C ALA A 1064 4.94 -2.84 21.72
N LYS A 1065 4.18 -3.92 21.46
CA LYS A 1065 2.75 -3.83 21.09
C LYS A 1065 1.91 -3.30 22.27
N LEU A 1066 2.15 -3.80 23.48
CA LEU A 1066 1.48 -3.39 24.73
C LEU A 1066 1.68 -1.89 24.99
N LEU A 1067 2.92 -1.41 24.98
CA LEU A 1067 3.27 0.02 25.09
C LEU A 1067 2.54 0.86 24.04
N SER A 1068 2.54 0.41 22.79
CA SER A 1068 1.85 1.10 21.69
C SER A 1068 0.36 1.28 21.97
N SER A 1069 -0.33 0.21 22.37
CA SER A 1069 -1.79 0.23 22.59
C SER A 1069 -2.22 0.88 23.89
N GLN A 1070 -1.50 0.67 25.00
CA GLN A 1070 -1.98 1.01 26.36
C GLN A 1070 -1.35 2.28 26.95
N TYR A 1071 -0.26 2.78 26.37
CA TYR A 1071 0.45 3.93 26.92
C TYR A 1071 0.77 5.01 25.89
N LEU A 1072 1.37 4.65 24.75
CA LEU A 1072 1.84 5.61 23.75
C LEU A 1072 0.69 6.24 22.95
N LEU A 1073 -0.29 5.46 22.48
CA LEU A 1073 -1.46 6.03 21.79
C LEU A 1073 -2.31 6.92 22.73
N PRO A 1074 -2.70 6.50 23.95
CA PRO A 1074 -3.40 7.38 24.89
C PRO A 1074 -2.62 8.64 25.26
N THR A 1075 -1.32 8.54 25.52
CA THR A 1075 -0.52 9.69 26.02
C THR A 1075 -0.12 10.65 24.90
N VAL A 1076 0.45 10.15 23.81
CA VAL A 1076 1.03 10.99 22.75
C VAL A 1076 -0.01 11.40 21.71
N ARG A 1077 -0.95 10.51 21.34
CA ARG A 1077 -2.02 10.83 20.38
C ARG A 1077 -3.24 11.46 21.06
N GLU A 1078 -3.88 10.78 22.01
CA GLU A 1078 -5.18 11.25 22.52
C GLU A 1078 -5.07 12.48 23.41
N LYS A 1079 -4.01 12.57 24.25
CA LYS A 1079 -3.73 13.73 25.11
C LYS A 1079 -2.75 14.72 24.47
N GLY A 1080 -1.65 14.23 23.88
CA GLY A 1080 -0.64 15.06 23.23
C GLY A 1080 -1.05 15.66 21.88
N GLY A 1081 -2.09 15.11 21.23
CA GLY A 1081 -2.63 15.63 19.96
C GLY A 1081 -1.84 15.24 18.70
N ALA A 1082 -0.85 14.34 18.80
CA ALA A 1082 -0.15 13.79 17.64
C ALA A 1082 -1.06 12.86 16.82
N TYR A 1083 -0.87 12.76 15.50
CA TYR A 1083 -1.68 11.84 14.67
C TYR A 1083 -1.46 10.37 15.02
N GLY A 1084 -0.25 9.99 15.45
CA GLY A 1084 0.04 8.63 15.90
C GLY A 1084 1.39 8.49 16.61
N ALA A 1085 1.49 7.45 17.43
CA ALA A 1085 2.71 7.07 18.14
C ALA A 1085 2.75 5.55 18.36
N GLY A 1086 3.93 5.01 18.69
CA GLY A 1086 4.09 3.59 18.97
C GLY A 1086 5.52 3.17 19.27
N ALA A 1087 5.69 1.88 19.53
CA ALA A 1087 6.95 1.20 19.75
C ALA A 1087 7.02 -0.06 18.88
N SER A 1088 8.22 -0.42 18.44
CA SER A 1088 8.46 -1.51 17.49
C SER A 1088 9.78 -2.23 17.79
N LEU A 1089 9.87 -3.51 17.41
CA LEU A 1089 11.06 -4.32 17.55
C LEU A 1089 11.40 -4.96 16.20
N ALA A 1090 12.56 -4.64 15.66
CA ALA A 1090 13.10 -5.30 14.49
C ALA A 1090 13.67 -6.69 14.87
N PRO A 1091 13.61 -7.73 14.00
CA PRO A 1091 14.22 -9.04 14.27
C PRO A 1091 15.74 -8.99 14.57
N SER A 1092 16.42 -7.91 14.17
CA SER A 1092 17.82 -7.58 14.53
C SER A 1092 18.00 -6.99 15.93
N GLY A 1093 16.97 -7.05 16.78
CA GLY A 1093 17.00 -6.56 18.16
C GLY A 1093 16.94 -5.05 18.35
N THR A 1094 16.84 -4.23 17.30
CA THR A 1094 16.64 -2.78 17.47
C THR A 1094 15.21 -2.51 17.95
N PHE A 1095 15.08 -1.90 19.12
CA PHE A 1095 13.81 -1.43 19.66
C PHE A 1095 13.68 0.07 19.36
N SER A 1096 12.56 0.49 18.76
CA SER A 1096 12.36 1.85 18.28
C SER A 1096 10.98 2.40 18.61
N PHE A 1097 10.95 3.52 19.33
CA PHE A 1097 9.78 4.36 19.59
C PHE A 1097 9.64 5.41 18.48
N TYR A 1098 8.40 5.86 18.22
CA TYR A 1098 8.13 6.93 17.24
C TYR A 1098 6.86 7.73 17.56
N SER A 1099 6.82 8.96 17.03
CA SER A 1099 5.59 9.75 16.85
C SER A 1099 5.52 10.35 15.44
N TYR A 1100 4.32 10.71 15.00
CA TYR A 1100 4.03 11.19 13.66
C TYR A 1100 3.00 12.32 13.66
N ARG A 1101 3.32 13.42 12.95
CA ARG A 1101 2.57 14.70 12.97
C ARG A 1101 2.30 15.13 14.41
N ASP A 1102 3.39 15.30 15.16
CA ASP A 1102 3.43 15.53 16.60
C ASP A 1102 3.60 17.03 16.91
N PRO A 1103 2.64 17.67 17.60
CA PRO A 1103 2.74 19.08 17.99
C PRO A 1103 3.58 19.30 19.27
N GLN A 1104 3.95 18.25 20.02
CA GLN A 1104 4.61 18.35 21.33
C GLN A 1104 5.82 17.40 21.48
N PRO A 1105 6.83 17.45 20.59
CA PRO A 1105 7.94 16.48 20.57
C PRO A 1105 8.70 16.38 21.91
N GLN A 1106 8.83 17.48 22.67
CA GLN A 1106 9.47 17.47 23.99
C GLN A 1106 8.71 16.63 25.04
N ASN A 1107 7.37 16.57 24.96
CA ASN A 1107 6.54 15.76 25.87
C ASN A 1107 6.53 14.29 25.43
N THR A 1108 6.58 14.05 24.12
CA THR A 1108 6.77 12.71 23.53
C THR A 1108 8.08 12.07 23.98
N LEU A 1109 9.20 12.80 23.97
CA LEU A 1109 10.50 12.26 24.42
C LEU A 1109 10.49 11.84 25.89
N LYS A 1110 9.93 12.67 26.79
CA LYS A 1110 9.71 12.33 28.20
C LYS A 1110 8.81 11.10 28.36
N THR A 1111 7.77 10.99 27.53
CA THR A 1111 6.87 9.81 27.52
C THR A 1111 7.63 8.54 27.12
N PHE A 1112 8.58 8.61 26.18
CA PHE A 1112 9.42 7.46 25.81
C PHE A 1112 10.39 7.05 26.92
N GLU A 1113 10.78 7.96 27.81
CA GLU A 1113 11.61 7.65 28.99
C GLU A 1113 10.81 6.90 30.05
N SER A 1114 9.62 7.41 30.38
CA SER A 1114 8.70 6.75 31.32
C SER A 1114 8.20 5.37 30.88
N CYS A 1115 8.40 4.96 29.62
CA CYS A 1115 8.00 3.64 29.12
C CYS A 1115 8.68 2.47 29.85
N LYS A 1116 9.93 2.64 30.32
CA LYS A 1116 10.65 1.63 31.10
C LYS A 1116 9.90 1.34 32.41
N ASP A 1117 9.66 2.40 33.18
CA ASP A 1117 9.07 2.31 34.52
C ASP A 1117 7.59 1.93 34.44
N TRP A 1118 6.87 2.39 33.40
CA TRP A 1118 5.50 1.98 33.11
C TRP A 1118 5.41 0.46 32.92
N LEU A 1119 6.32 -0.16 32.15
CA LEU A 1119 6.38 -1.61 32.00
C LEU A 1119 6.81 -2.31 33.30
N ALA A 1120 7.84 -1.80 33.98
CA ALA A 1120 8.37 -2.38 35.22
C ALA A 1120 7.34 -2.44 36.35
N SER A 1121 6.44 -1.45 36.44
CA SER A 1121 5.41 -1.33 37.49
C SER A 1121 4.54 -2.58 37.67
N GLY A 1122 4.19 -3.26 36.56
CA GLY A 1122 3.19 -4.33 36.51
C GLY A 1122 1.75 -3.86 36.79
N SER A 1123 1.52 -2.97 37.75
CA SER A 1123 0.18 -2.50 38.16
C SER A 1123 -0.57 -1.71 37.08
N ASN A 1124 0.15 -1.13 36.11
CA ASN A 1124 -0.44 -0.29 35.06
C ASN A 1124 -1.26 -1.06 34.00
N TYR A 1125 -1.06 -2.37 33.86
CA TYR A 1125 -1.70 -3.22 32.84
C TYR A 1125 -2.12 -4.60 33.38
N SER A 1126 -3.14 -5.20 32.76
CA SER A 1126 -3.73 -6.48 33.14
C SER A 1126 -3.27 -7.63 32.23
N GLU A 1127 -3.52 -8.88 32.64
CA GLU A 1127 -3.31 -10.07 31.77
C GLU A 1127 -4.10 -9.98 30.46
N ARG A 1128 -5.27 -9.34 30.48
CA ARG A 1128 -6.09 -9.12 29.28
C ARG A 1128 -5.35 -8.23 28.28
N ASP A 1129 -4.70 -7.18 28.75
CA ASP A 1129 -3.94 -6.25 27.89
C ASP A 1129 -2.73 -6.96 27.26
N ILE A 1130 -2.15 -7.94 27.96
CA ILE A 1130 -1.08 -8.81 27.46
C ILE A 1130 -1.63 -9.78 26.39
N GLU A 1131 -2.79 -10.41 26.60
CA GLU A 1131 -3.44 -11.27 25.60
C GLU A 1131 -3.86 -10.48 24.34
N GLU A 1132 -4.39 -9.27 24.49
CA GLU A 1132 -4.71 -8.37 23.37
C GLU A 1132 -3.42 -7.90 22.64
N ALA A 1133 -2.31 -7.67 23.37
CA ALA A 1133 -1.01 -7.43 22.77
C ALA A 1133 -0.47 -8.68 22.02
N LYS A 1134 -0.69 -9.90 22.52
CA LYS A 1134 -0.35 -11.15 21.80
C LYS A 1134 -1.14 -11.27 20.49
N LEU A 1135 -2.47 -11.07 20.51
CA LEU A 1135 -3.30 -11.06 19.30
C LEU A 1135 -2.76 -10.04 18.27
N GLY A 1136 -2.48 -8.82 18.70
CA GLY A 1136 -1.91 -7.78 17.85
C GLY A 1136 -0.48 -8.05 17.36
N VAL A 1137 0.26 -8.98 17.96
CA VAL A 1137 1.53 -9.52 17.44
C VAL A 1137 1.28 -10.65 16.44
N PHE A 1138 0.33 -11.54 16.70
CA PHE A 1138 -0.03 -12.64 15.79
C PHE A 1138 -0.68 -12.15 14.50
N GLN A 1139 -1.46 -11.08 14.53
CA GLN A 1139 -1.99 -10.38 13.34
C GLN A 1139 -0.89 -10.11 12.29
N ALA A 1140 0.30 -9.71 12.74
CA ALA A 1140 1.46 -9.42 11.89
C ALA A 1140 2.34 -10.64 11.56
N ILE A 1141 2.09 -11.80 12.18
CA ILE A 1141 2.80 -13.07 11.91
C ILE A 1141 1.98 -13.97 10.98
N ASP A 1142 0.66 -14.03 11.18
CA ASP A 1142 -0.28 -14.88 10.43
C ASP A 1142 -0.92 -14.14 9.24
N SER A 1143 -0.36 -12.98 8.88
CA SER A 1143 -0.79 -12.24 7.69
C SER A 1143 -0.60 -13.10 6.42
N PRO A 1144 -1.61 -13.15 5.53
CA PRO A 1144 -1.58 -14.06 4.39
C PRO A 1144 -0.42 -13.75 3.45
N THR A 1145 0.26 -14.81 3.00
CA THR A 1145 1.43 -14.71 2.10
C THR A 1145 1.03 -15.05 0.67
N SER A 1146 1.45 -14.22 -0.30
CA SER A 1146 1.14 -14.47 -1.72
C SER A 1146 1.87 -15.72 -2.22
N PRO A 1147 1.35 -16.48 -3.21
CA PRO A 1147 2.06 -17.63 -3.78
C PRO A 1147 3.46 -17.24 -4.29
N GLY A 1148 3.57 -16.05 -4.90
CA GLY A 1148 4.85 -15.51 -5.35
C GLY A 1148 5.84 -15.17 -4.23
N ASP A 1149 5.41 -15.07 -2.97
CA ASP A 1149 6.25 -14.72 -1.82
C ASP A 1149 6.43 -15.87 -0.79
N LYS A 1150 5.79 -17.02 -0.98
CA LYS A 1150 5.93 -18.19 -0.08
C LYS A 1150 7.39 -18.65 0.02
N GLY A 1151 7.84 -18.93 1.23
CA GLY A 1151 9.22 -19.33 1.55
C GLY A 1151 10.28 -18.21 1.57
N LEU A 1152 9.96 -16.96 1.22
CA LEU A 1152 10.97 -15.89 1.16
C LEU A 1152 11.51 -15.45 2.53
N GLN A 1153 10.73 -15.65 3.60
CA GLN A 1153 11.19 -15.35 4.96
C GLN A 1153 12.41 -16.20 5.35
N SER A 1154 12.43 -17.47 4.92
CA SER A 1154 13.59 -18.37 5.06
C SER A 1154 14.74 -17.91 4.16
N PHE A 1155 14.48 -17.71 2.86
CA PHE A 1155 15.48 -17.32 1.85
C PHE A 1155 16.27 -16.04 2.15
N LEU A 1156 15.61 -15.07 2.82
CA LEU A 1156 16.16 -13.73 3.06
C LEU A 1156 16.62 -13.48 4.50
N TYR A 1157 16.06 -14.18 5.49
CA TYR A 1157 16.35 -13.90 6.91
C TYR A 1157 16.75 -15.16 7.70
N GLY A 1158 16.78 -16.34 7.06
CA GLY A 1158 17.08 -17.61 7.71
C GLY A 1158 16.01 -18.10 8.68
N VAL A 1159 14.83 -17.46 8.70
CA VAL A 1159 13.70 -17.88 9.56
C VAL A 1159 12.90 -18.95 8.81
N SER A 1160 13.18 -20.21 9.11
CA SER A 1160 12.36 -21.34 8.67
C SER A 1160 11.05 -21.43 9.45
N ASP A 1161 10.09 -22.17 8.90
CA ASP A 1161 8.77 -22.39 9.51
C ASP A 1161 8.88 -22.98 10.93
N ASP A 1162 9.88 -23.82 11.21
CA ASP A 1162 10.15 -24.34 12.56
C ASP A 1162 10.72 -23.29 13.54
N ILE A 1163 11.53 -22.35 13.06
CA ILE A 1163 12.00 -21.21 13.87
C ILE A 1163 10.83 -20.25 14.14
N LEU A 1164 10.01 -19.97 13.12
CA LEU A 1164 8.79 -19.18 13.24
C LEU A 1164 7.80 -19.82 14.23
N MET A 1165 7.62 -21.14 14.15
CA MET A 1165 6.72 -21.90 15.02
C MET A 1165 7.26 -22.00 16.47
N LYS A 1166 8.58 -22.12 16.66
CA LYS A 1166 9.20 -21.97 17.99
C LYS A 1166 8.92 -20.57 18.57
N HIS A 1167 9.16 -19.53 17.78
CA HIS A 1167 8.92 -18.13 18.19
C HIS A 1167 7.44 -17.89 18.52
N ARG A 1168 6.51 -18.41 17.69
CA ARG A 1168 5.05 -18.40 17.91
C ARG A 1168 4.69 -19.02 19.26
N ARG A 1169 5.17 -20.24 19.54
CA ARG A 1169 4.96 -20.94 20.83
C ARG A 1169 5.53 -20.16 22.02
N GLN A 1170 6.61 -19.41 21.84
CA GLN A 1170 7.15 -18.54 22.90
C GLN A 1170 6.26 -17.31 23.13
N ILE A 1171 5.79 -16.62 22.08
CA ILE A 1171 4.86 -15.48 22.21
C ILE A 1171 3.58 -15.87 22.97
N MET A 1172 2.99 -17.04 22.66
CA MET A 1172 1.80 -17.54 23.36
C MET A 1172 2.01 -17.65 24.89
N ARG A 1173 3.25 -17.98 25.31
CA ARG A 1173 3.63 -18.25 26.70
C ARG A 1173 4.09 -17.01 27.48
N VAL A 1174 4.33 -15.87 26.83
CA VAL A 1174 4.80 -14.64 27.51
C VAL A 1174 3.86 -14.29 28.66
N THR A 1175 4.41 -14.14 29.86
CA THR A 1175 3.67 -13.70 31.05
C THR A 1175 3.94 -12.23 31.37
N LYS A 1176 3.28 -11.72 32.42
CA LYS A 1176 3.53 -10.41 32.99
C LYS A 1176 4.93 -10.26 33.57
N GLU A 1177 5.43 -11.30 34.24
CA GLU A 1177 6.77 -11.34 34.83
C GLU A 1177 7.84 -11.30 33.74
N ASP A 1178 7.64 -11.97 32.60
CA ASP A 1178 8.51 -11.86 31.43
C ASP A 1178 8.60 -10.40 30.93
N ILE A 1179 7.46 -9.71 30.84
CA ILE A 1179 7.38 -8.31 30.39
C ILE A 1179 8.08 -7.36 31.38
N GLN A 1180 7.84 -7.52 32.69
CA GLN A 1180 8.53 -6.76 33.74
C GLN A 1180 10.04 -7.03 33.73
N LYS A 1181 10.47 -8.27 33.45
CA LYS A 1181 11.88 -8.65 33.36
C LYS A 1181 12.59 -8.05 32.15
N VAL A 1182 11.95 -8.01 30.99
CA VAL A 1182 12.56 -7.42 29.78
C VAL A 1182 12.46 -5.89 29.71
N SER A 1183 11.66 -5.24 30.57
CA SER A 1183 11.60 -3.76 30.62
C SER A 1183 12.97 -3.14 30.92
N GLN A 1184 13.80 -3.81 31.72
CA GLN A 1184 15.17 -3.37 32.03
C GLN A 1184 16.10 -3.39 30.80
N LEU A 1185 15.75 -4.11 29.72
CA LEU A 1185 16.50 -4.07 28.46
C LEU A 1185 16.23 -2.81 27.62
N LEU A 1186 15.32 -1.94 28.08
CA LEU A 1186 15.13 -0.59 27.53
C LEU A 1186 16.12 0.42 28.16
N ASP A 1187 16.82 0.03 29.23
CA ASP A 1187 17.86 0.84 29.88
C ASP A 1187 19.22 0.60 29.19
N SER A 1188 19.38 1.22 28.02
CA SER A 1188 20.58 1.06 27.19
C SER A 1188 21.56 2.23 27.39
N PRO A 1189 22.87 1.99 27.53
CA PRO A 1189 23.90 3.04 27.50
C PRO A 1189 24.11 3.62 26.07
N ILE A 1190 23.42 3.08 25.07
CA ILE A 1190 23.46 3.51 23.66
C ILE A 1190 22.01 3.76 23.20
N ILE A 1191 21.67 5.05 23.07
CA ILE A 1191 20.35 5.54 22.66
C ILE A 1191 20.54 6.58 21.57
N GLY A 1192 19.96 6.36 20.39
CA GLY A 1192 19.86 7.40 19.38
C GLY A 1192 18.49 8.07 19.41
N THR A 1193 18.45 9.38 19.29
CA THR A 1193 17.22 10.18 19.20
C THR A 1193 17.24 11.03 17.93
N CYS A 1194 16.10 11.18 17.26
CA CYS A 1194 15.94 12.13 16.18
C CYS A 1194 14.59 12.86 16.28
N VAL A 1195 14.61 14.17 16.04
CA VAL A 1195 13.43 15.01 15.85
C VAL A 1195 13.54 15.72 14.50
N ILE A 1196 12.49 15.61 13.67
CA ILE A 1196 12.36 16.35 12.40
C ILE A 1196 11.18 17.30 12.54
N GLY A 1197 11.36 18.60 12.32
CA GLY A 1197 10.27 19.56 12.48
C GLY A 1197 10.70 21.02 12.48
N PRO A 1198 9.78 21.96 12.77
CA PRO A 1198 10.11 23.38 12.91
C PRO A 1198 11.07 23.61 14.08
N LYS A 1199 11.83 24.70 14.01
CA LYS A 1199 12.72 25.16 15.07
C LYS A 1199 11.93 25.59 16.30
N SER A 1200 11.68 24.66 17.22
CA SER A 1200 11.17 24.98 18.56
C SER A 1200 12.28 25.62 19.40
N SER A 1201 11.91 26.68 20.13
CA SER A 1201 12.70 27.24 21.24
C SER A 1201 12.90 26.24 22.39
#